data_AF-A0A5C7PDK6-F1
#
_entry.id   AF-A0A5C7PDK6-F1
#
_cell.length_a   1.000
_cell.length_b   1.000
_cell.length_c   1.000
_cell.angle_alpha   90.00
_cell.angle_beta   90.00
_cell.angle_gamma   90.00
#
_symmetry.space_group_name_H-M   'P 1'
#
loop_
_entity.id
_entity.type
_entity.pdbx_description
1 polymer ?
#
loop_
_entity_poly.entity_id
_entity_poly.type
_entity_poly.pdbx_seq_one_letter_code
_entity_poly.pdbx_strand_id
1 'polypeptide(L)'
;MADTVPAHPLHRRLDSIASRPVVQVGPGAQLADVARLMAARRVSCVPVVDADGRAQGMVSEIRLLAALRGDLPRDAPALAAAEPLLTVDGSLPCDQAWQLCLQRGVSHLGVVDAQQRLVGLVSETDFRMLMHLSVLAGQHLVPSVMQPVARVVPVEQTLQDAARAMGLGAGASVVVVDADGRPVGVLTARDAARCLAMDAAAGGLPLAQVMSQPVLGISTRATLNEAADRLLALKVRHLVVLDDAGALVGMLSGHDLARAMAVGLMDAAMAEDRVRHRAILDALPDLVWLKDPDGVYLACNPRFEQLYAAPEAQIIGKTDRDFVDADLAAFFRANDLRAMARDAPTTNEELLRFASDGHSELTHTIKTPVRDAQGRLLGVLGIGRDITALRQVETEYRQLFASNPAPMAVYARHTQRVVAVNDAFCALYGYTPAECLQLEVADLLVPEQKALARASIPQMHGLLSAEWQHRRRDGTLMRVMVQSHDLVRDGVDCRVVVITDIPRQHRAQLRDQSRLRLLDSLVHGDPLADLLRQLALDHEAAFPGSLCSVLLLDDSGTCLEHGAAPSLPDFYNQAIHGMAIGPGMGACGTACHSGQRVVTEDIATDPRWADFRALASQAGLAACWSTPVLGPGGRPLGTFAVYRRQPGVPGDEELDHANFAAGLAALAVGQHRSAQRLRDSERRLADTLQAVPDPIWLKDAQGALLLANAAYRRLAVGGDATPATLPPVAASAHNLAALAADDAAVARSGTPATAERWLSVPPDHHRALFEVVTTPMHDAQGQPAGVLGIARDITLIKQGAQALADQSRLVDTMFSQTTDAILLFDPATQQFVTFNDAACHGMGYSRDEFARLRPIDLQAVQTE
;
A
#
# COMPACT_ATOMS: atom_id res chain seq x y z
N MET A 1 -30.83 8.87 10.74
CA MET A 1 -31.80 8.16 11.58
C MET A 1 -31.12 7.92 12.92
N ALA A 2 -31.43 8.75 13.90
CA ALA A 2 -30.91 8.60 15.25
C ALA A 2 -31.80 7.56 15.96
N ASP A 3 -31.36 6.31 15.98
CA ASP A 3 -31.98 5.30 16.83
C ASP A 3 -31.69 5.67 18.28
N THR A 4 -32.70 6.31 18.89
CA THR A 4 -32.76 6.53 20.32
C THR A 4 -32.70 5.17 21.00
N VAL A 5 -31.55 4.87 21.61
CA VAL A 5 -31.40 3.79 22.59
C VAL A 5 -32.60 3.86 23.54
N PRO A 6 -33.38 2.77 23.71
CA PRO A 6 -34.56 2.81 24.57
C PRO A 6 -34.11 3.21 25.98
N ALA A 7 -34.62 4.35 26.46
CA ALA A 7 -34.32 4.84 27.79
C ALA A 7 -34.58 3.73 28.82
N HIS A 8 -33.62 3.53 29.71
CA HIS A 8 -33.68 2.53 30.77
C HIS A 8 -35.07 2.60 31.46
N PRO A 9 -35.75 1.49 31.76
CA PRO A 9 -37.13 1.48 32.27
C PRO A 9 -37.35 2.38 33.49
N LEU A 10 -36.30 2.59 34.28
CA LEU A 10 -36.29 3.44 35.48
C LEU A 10 -36.28 4.95 35.22
N HIS A 11 -35.93 5.42 34.02
CA HIS A 11 -36.00 6.84 33.66
C HIS A 11 -37.39 7.26 33.15
N ARG A 12 -38.37 6.35 33.19
CA ARG A 12 -39.76 6.70 32.90
C ARG A 12 -40.30 7.62 33.98
N ARG A 13 -41.28 8.43 33.59
CA ARG A 13 -42.03 9.29 34.52
C ARG A 13 -42.94 8.43 35.40
N LEU A 14 -43.04 8.79 36.67
CA LEU A 14 -43.88 8.11 37.65
C LEU A 14 -45.36 8.03 37.22
N ASP A 15 -45.84 9.04 36.48
CA ASP A 15 -47.16 9.05 35.84
C ASP A 15 -47.46 7.81 34.99
N SER A 16 -46.43 7.21 34.39
CA SER A 16 -46.59 6.07 33.47
C SER A 16 -46.91 4.75 34.17
N ILE A 17 -46.70 4.67 35.48
CA ILE A 17 -46.94 3.46 36.29
C ILE A 17 -47.98 3.66 37.39
N ALA A 18 -48.50 4.89 37.56
CA ALA A 18 -49.46 5.20 38.60
C ALA A 18 -50.82 4.53 38.35
N SER A 19 -51.35 3.85 39.37
CA SER A 19 -52.68 3.23 39.32
C SER A 19 -53.78 4.29 39.34
N ARG A 20 -54.74 4.19 38.40
CA ARG A 20 -55.89 5.11 38.24
C ARG A 20 -57.17 4.33 37.89
N PRO A 21 -58.37 4.73 38.38
CA PRO A 21 -58.62 5.78 39.38
C PRO A 21 -58.24 5.34 40.81
N VAL A 22 -57.89 6.31 41.66
CA VAL A 22 -57.49 6.05 43.05
C VAL A 22 -58.72 5.73 43.91
N VAL A 23 -58.69 4.60 44.61
CA VAL A 23 -59.73 4.21 45.57
C VAL A 23 -59.52 5.00 46.86
N GLN A 24 -60.43 5.91 47.21
CA GLN A 24 -60.26 6.87 48.31
C GLN A 24 -61.52 6.98 49.19
N VAL A 25 -61.38 7.51 50.40
CA VAL A 25 -62.48 7.77 51.35
C VAL A 25 -62.38 9.16 51.97
N GLY A 26 -63.51 9.69 52.46
CA GLY A 26 -63.53 10.94 53.23
C GLY A 26 -63.07 10.76 54.68
N PRO A 27 -62.74 11.86 55.40
CA PRO A 27 -62.11 11.80 56.73
C PRO A 27 -62.98 11.12 57.81
N GLY A 28 -64.31 11.20 57.65
CA GLY A 28 -65.29 10.63 58.58
C GLY A 28 -65.73 9.20 58.29
N ALA A 29 -65.20 8.55 57.25
CA ALA A 29 -65.52 7.15 56.97
C ALA A 29 -65.06 6.25 58.13
N GLN A 30 -65.80 5.20 58.47
CA GLN A 30 -65.39 4.30 59.56
C GLN A 30 -64.32 3.33 59.07
N LEU A 31 -63.41 2.93 59.96
CA LEU A 31 -62.34 1.98 59.64
C LEU A 31 -62.87 0.64 59.10
N ALA A 32 -64.03 0.18 59.57
CA ALA A 32 -64.71 -1.00 59.03
C ALA A 32 -65.15 -0.84 57.56
N ASP A 33 -65.58 0.36 57.16
CA ASP A 33 -65.92 0.67 55.77
C ASP A 33 -64.67 0.67 54.88
N VAL A 34 -63.55 1.18 55.41
CA VAL A 34 -62.25 1.13 54.73
C VAL A 34 -61.80 -0.32 54.55
N ALA A 35 -61.93 -1.17 55.57
CA ALA A 35 -61.62 -2.60 55.47
C ALA A 35 -62.45 -3.31 54.38
N ARG A 36 -63.77 -3.06 54.34
CA ARG A 36 -64.66 -3.58 53.30
C ARG A 36 -64.27 -3.10 51.92
N LEU A 37 -63.94 -1.82 51.78
CA LEU A 37 -63.51 -1.22 50.51
C LEU A 37 -62.18 -1.83 50.03
N MET A 38 -61.21 -1.98 50.92
CA MET A 38 -59.91 -2.61 50.64
C MET A 38 -60.07 -4.07 50.20
N ALA A 39 -60.90 -4.84 50.90
CA ALA A 39 -61.18 -6.23 50.56
C ALA A 39 -61.89 -6.36 49.20
N ALA A 40 -62.91 -5.53 48.96
CA ALA A 40 -63.70 -5.56 47.72
C ALA A 40 -62.89 -5.11 46.50
N ARG A 41 -62.09 -4.04 46.63
CA ARG A 41 -61.27 -3.49 45.54
C ARG A 41 -59.90 -4.14 45.41
N ARG A 42 -59.55 -5.06 46.33
CA ARG A 42 -58.27 -5.78 46.36
C ARG A 42 -57.05 -4.84 46.41
N VAL A 43 -57.17 -3.68 47.06
CA VAL A 43 -56.12 -2.66 47.21
C VAL A 43 -55.42 -2.78 48.57
N SER A 44 -54.12 -2.45 48.63
CA SER A 44 -53.29 -2.56 49.85
C SER A 44 -53.35 -1.34 50.77
N CYS A 45 -53.86 -0.21 50.27
CA CYS A 45 -54.18 0.96 51.07
C CYS A 45 -55.31 1.76 50.41
N VAL A 46 -55.91 2.65 51.19
CA VAL A 46 -56.93 3.61 50.75
C VAL A 46 -56.54 4.98 51.28
N PRO A 47 -56.22 5.95 50.41
CA PRO A 47 -56.00 7.33 50.79
C PRO A 47 -57.26 7.97 51.39
N VAL A 48 -57.05 8.75 52.45
CA VAL A 48 -58.06 9.61 53.07
C VAL A 48 -57.90 10.99 52.45
N VAL A 49 -58.94 11.49 51.79
CA VAL A 49 -58.92 12.78 51.08
C VAL A 49 -59.93 13.75 51.69
N ASP A 50 -59.62 15.04 51.64
CA ASP A 50 -60.56 16.10 52.01
C ASP A 50 -61.57 16.40 50.88
N ALA A 51 -62.45 17.39 51.12
CA ALA A 51 -63.46 17.82 50.16
C ALA A 51 -62.87 18.40 48.85
N ASP A 52 -61.63 18.88 48.89
CA ASP A 52 -60.91 19.44 47.73
C ASP A 52 -60.13 18.35 46.96
N GLY A 53 -60.16 17.09 47.43
CA GLY A 53 -59.46 15.96 46.82
C GLY A 53 -57.96 15.91 47.15
N ARG A 54 -57.52 16.59 48.22
CA ARG A 54 -56.13 16.53 48.70
C ARG A 54 -55.96 15.41 49.71
N ALA A 55 -54.82 14.73 49.64
CA ALA A 55 -54.52 13.63 50.55
C ALA A 55 -54.23 14.17 51.97
N GLN A 56 -54.97 13.65 52.95
CA GLN A 56 -54.80 13.92 54.38
C GLN A 56 -54.06 12.78 55.11
N GLY A 57 -53.97 11.61 54.47
CA GLY A 57 -53.26 10.42 54.95
C GLY A 57 -53.69 9.18 54.15
N MET A 58 -53.29 7.99 54.59
CA MET A 58 -53.79 6.73 54.05
C MET A 58 -54.06 5.71 55.16
N VAL A 59 -54.98 4.80 54.91
CA VAL A 59 -55.18 3.61 55.75
C VAL A 59 -54.66 2.40 54.99
N SER A 60 -53.66 1.70 55.53
CA SER A 60 -53.08 0.49 54.94
C SER A 60 -53.55 -0.79 55.63
N GLU A 61 -53.20 -1.94 55.06
CA GLU A 61 -53.41 -3.26 55.67
C GLU A 61 -52.79 -3.35 57.08
N ILE A 62 -51.70 -2.61 57.34
CA ILE A 62 -51.02 -2.56 58.66
C ILE A 62 -51.90 -1.86 59.69
N ARG A 63 -52.59 -0.78 59.30
CA ARG A 63 -53.51 -0.06 60.20
C ARG A 63 -54.75 -0.88 60.54
N LEU A 64 -55.25 -1.65 59.57
CA LEU A 64 -56.30 -2.64 59.82
C LEU A 64 -55.82 -3.76 60.74
N LEU A 65 -54.59 -4.25 60.57
CA LEU A 65 -53.98 -5.24 61.46
C LEU A 65 -53.85 -4.71 62.90
N ALA A 66 -53.47 -3.44 63.09
CA ALA A 66 -53.44 -2.80 64.40
C ALA A 66 -54.84 -2.77 65.07
N ALA A 67 -55.91 -2.55 64.31
CA ALA A 67 -57.28 -2.66 64.82
C ALA A 67 -57.70 -4.10 65.19
N LEU A 68 -57.16 -5.12 64.51
CA LEU A 68 -57.38 -6.53 64.86
C LEU A 68 -56.71 -6.91 66.18
N ARG A 69 -55.50 -6.38 66.42
CA ARG A 69 -54.71 -6.58 67.65
C ARG A 69 -55.34 -5.95 68.89
N GLY A 70 -56.15 -4.90 68.68
CA GLY A 70 -56.75 -4.07 69.72
C GLY A 70 -55.99 -2.77 69.97
N ASP A 71 -55.00 -2.44 69.14
CA ASP A 71 -54.17 -1.24 69.27
C ASP A 71 -54.89 0.02 68.71
N LEU A 72 -55.92 -0.18 67.88
CA LEU A 72 -56.79 0.87 67.32
C LEU A 72 -58.27 0.50 67.52
N PRO A 73 -59.15 1.46 67.88
CA PRO A 73 -60.58 1.23 67.90
C PRO A 73 -61.10 0.85 66.51
N ARG A 74 -61.97 -0.16 66.43
CA ARG A 74 -62.50 -0.67 65.14
C ARG A 74 -63.50 0.28 64.47
N ASP A 75 -64.09 1.16 65.26
CA ASP A 75 -65.02 2.22 64.85
C ASP A 75 -64.34 3.58 64.66
N ALA A 76 -63.00 3.65 64.78
CA ALA A 76 -62.26 4.88 64.60
C ALA A 76 -62.54 5.50 63.21
N PRO A 77 -62.66 6.85 63.13
CA PRO A 77 -62.69 7.54 61.85
C PRO A 77 -61.43 7.26 61.03
N ALA A 78 -61.57 7.16 59.72
CA ALA A 78 -60.48 6.84 58.78
C ALA A 78 -59.29 7.79 58.94
N LEU A 79 -59.54 9.09 59.18
CA LEU A 79 -58.49 10.06 59.42
C LEU A 79 -57.71 9.80 60.73
N ALA A 80 -58.39 9.42 61.80
CA ALA A 80 -57.74 9.09 63.08
C ALA A 80 -56.91 7.80 62.97
N ALA A 81 -57.34 6.88 62.11
CA ALA A 81 -56.61 5.65 61.80
C ALA A 81 -55.58 5.81 60.68
N ALA A 82 -55.51 6.96 60.00
CA ALA A 82 -54.61 7.16 58.86
C ALA A 82 -53.14 7.31 59.30
N GLU A 83 -52.24 6.90 58.43
CA GLU A 83 -50.82 7.20 58.47
C GLU A 83 -50.46 8.22 57.38
N PRO A 84 -49.33 8.94 57.49
CA PRO A 84 -48.94 9.93 56.47
C PRO A 84 -48.75 9.30 55.09
N LEU A 85 -49.35 9.90 54.06
CA LEU A 85 -49.11 9.53 52.66
C LEU A 85 -48.12 10.52 52.04
N LEU A 86 -46.97 10.03 51.59
CA LEU A 86 -45.98 10.86 50.90
C LEU A 86 -46.47 11.16 49.48
N THR A 87 -46.55 12.43 49.12
CA THR A 87 -46.98 12.88 47.80
C THR A 87 -45.82 13.42 46.96
N VAL A 88 -45.83 13.14 45.66
CA VAL A 88 -44.81 13.57 44.70
C VAL A 88 -45.44 13.98 43.37
N ASP A 89 -44.71 14.79 42.61
CA ASP A 89 -45.10 15.18 41.25
C ASP A 89 -44.95 14.00 40.28
N GLY A 90 -45.90 13.83 39.37
CA GLY A 90 -45.94 12.72 38.40
C GLY A 90 -44.81 12.73 37.36
N SER A 91 -44.10 13.85 37.21
CA SER A 91 -42.91 13.97 36.37
C SER A 91 -41.65 13.37 36.99
N LEU A 92 -41.65 13.05 38.29
CA LEU A 92 -40.50 12.48 38.96
C LEU A 92 -40.08 11.17 38.26
N PRO A 93 -38.79 10.99 37.92
CA PRO A 93 -38.29 9.73 37.39
C PRO A 93 -38.51 8.55 38.36
N CYS A 94 -38.82 7.37 37.82
CA CYS A 94 -39.16 6.19 38.63
C CYS A 94 -38.01 5.72 39.54
N ASP A 95 -36.74 5.84 39.13
CA ASP A 95 -35.57 5.58 40.00
C ASP A 95 -35.52 6.50 41.22
N GLN A 96 -35.70 7.81 41.01
CA GLN A 96 -35.70 8.80 42.09
C GLN A 96 -36.90 8.63 43.02
N ALA A 97 -38.08 8.34 42.45
CA ALA A 97 -39.27 8.03 43.23
C ALA A 97 -39.07 6.76 44.08
N TRP A 98 -38.41 5.74 43.53
CA TRP A 98 -38.08 4.51 44.24
C TRP A 98 -37.06 4.72 45.36
N GLN A 99 -36.01 5.50 45.11
CA GLN A 99 -35.05 5.91 46.14
C GLN A 99 -35.73 6.65 47.30
N LEU A 100 -36.70 7.51 46.99
CA LEU A 100 -37.46 8.24 47.99
C LEU A 100 -38.30 7.28 48.87
N CYS A 101 -38.94 6.25 48.28
CA CYS A 101 -39.63 5.20 49.03
C CYS A 101 -38.69 4.52 50.04
N LEU A 102 -37.50 4.11 49.59
CA LEU A 102 -36.51 3.41 50.42
C LEU A 102 -35.97 4.29 51.54
N GLN A 103 -35.61 5.54 51.24
CA GLN A 103 -35.08 6.50 52.24
C GLN A 103 -36.12 6.85 53.30
N ARG A 104 -37.40 6.92 52.92
CA ARG A 104 -38.50 7.30 53.83
C ARG A 104 -39.22 6.11 54.45
N GLY A 105 -38.88 4.88 54.05
CA GLY A 105 -39.50 3.66 54.56
C GLY A 105 -41.00 3.54 54.24
N VAL A 106 -41.44 4.10 53.10
CA VAL A 106 -42.85 4.10 52.67
C VAL A 106 -43.05 3.14 51.50
N SER A 107 -44.18 2.42 51.50
CA SER A 107 -44.52 1.42 50.48
C SER A 107 -45.50 1.93 49.41
N HIS A 108 -45.97 3.17 49.56
CA HIS A 108 -46.89 3.85 48.65
C HIS A 108 -46.53 5.32 48.49
N LEU A 109 -46.63 5.82 47.26
CA LEU A 109 -46.53 7.24 46.92
C LEU A 109 -47.83 7.73 46.29
N GLY A 110 -48.32 8.86 46.78
CA GLY A 110 -49.41 9.59 46.14
C GLY A 110 -48.86 10.46 45.01
N VAL A 111 -49.38 10.30 43.80
CA VAL A 111 -49.07 11.19 42.68
C VAL A 111 -50.07 12.32 42.70
N VAL A 112 -49.59 13.56 42.76
CA VAL A 112 -50.43 14.77 42.81
C VAL A 112 -50.33 15.59 41.53
N ASP A 113 -51.40 16.32 41.21
CA ASP A 113 -51.40 17.35 40.17
C ASP A 113 -50.81 18.68 40.67
N ALA A 114 -50.75 19.67 39.77
CA ALA A 114 -50.28 21.02 40.09
C ALA A 114 -51.11 21.72 41.18
N GLN A 115 -52.34 21.27 41.45
CA GLN A 115 -53.23 21.78 42.50
C GLN A 115 -53.13 20.98 43.82
N GLN A 116 -52.17 20.05 43.93
CA GLN A 116 -51.96 19.14 45.06
C GLN A 116 -53.11 18.13 45.27
N ARG A 117 -53.92 17.87 44.24
CA ARG A 117 -54.97 16.85 44.30
C ARG A 117 -54.39 15.50 43.95
N LEU A 118 -54.85 14.46 44.65
CA LEU A 118 -54.37 13.10 44.42
C LEU A 118 -54.91 12.55 43.10
N VAL A 119 -54.03 12.31 42.13
CA VAL A 119 -54.39 11.85 40.77
C VAL A 119 -53.93 10.42 40.48
N GLY A 120 -53.04 9.86 41.30
CA GLY A 120 -52.57 8.49 41.15
C GLY A 120 -51.97 7.95 42.44
N LEU A 121 -51.79 6.64 42.49
CA LEU A 121 -51.08 5.96 43.57
C LEU A 121 -50.08 4.97 42.97
N VAL A 122 -48.86 4.97 43.47
CA VAL A 122 -47.81 4.02 43.08
C VAL A 122 -47.41 3.21 44.31
N SER A 123 -47.38 1.89 44.17
CA SER A 123 -46.96 0.96 45.22
C SER A 123 -45.66 0.26 44.83
N GLU A 124 -45.01 -0.42 45.79
CA GLU A 124 -43.86 -1.29 45.51
C GLU A 124 -44.13 -2.36 44.45
N THR A 125 -45.39 -2.79 44.31
CA THR A 125 -45.77 -3.75 43.26
C THR A 125 -45.64 -3.14 41.88
N ASP A 126 -45.97 -1.86 41.71
CA ASP A 126 -45.91 -1.14 40.44
C ASP A 126 -44.45 -0.92 39.99
N PHE A 127 -43.56 -0.56 40.93
CA PHE A 127 -42.12 -0.48 40.69
C PHE A 127 -41.52 -1.85 40.31
N ARG A 128 -41.96 -2.93 40.97
CA ARG A 128 -41.53 -4.29 40.65
C ARG A 128 -42.02 -4.76 39.27
N MET A 129 -43.23 -4.37 38.85
CA MET A 129 -43.72 -4.69 37.50
C MET A 129 -43.00 -3.90 36.41
N LEU A 130 -42.54 -2.69 36.71
CA LEU A 130 -41.75 -1.87 35.78
C LEU A 130 -40.33 -2.43 35.57
N MET A 131 -39.71 -2.92 36.65
CA MET A 131 -38.40 -3.57 36.58
C MET A 131 -38.56 -4.99 36.04
N HIS A 132 -38.31 -5.18 34.73
CA HIS A 132 -38.11 -6.53 34.19
C HIS A 132 -37.06 -7.25 35.07
N LEU A 133 -37.37 -8.46 35.52
CA LEU A 133 -36.55 -9.24 36.46
C LEU A 133 -35.12 -9.54 35.96
N SER A 134 -34.81 -9.21 34.71
CA SER A 134 -33.47 -9.24 34.12
C SER A 134 -32.45 -8.31 34.79
N VAL A 135 -32.87 -7.36 35.62
CA VAL A 135 -31.98 -6.43 36.34
C VAL A 135 -31.24 -7.13 37.50
N LEU A 136 -31.84 -8.15 38.10
CA LEU A 136 -31.14 -9.01 39.05
C LEU A 136 -30.28 -9.96 38.23
N ALA A 137 -29.00 -9.61 38.05
CA ALA A 137 -28.00 -10.56 37.60
C ALA A 137 -28.14 -11.81 38.49
N GLY A 138 -28.54 -12.94 37.91
CA GLY A 138 -29.02 -14.14 38.61
C GLY A 138 -27.98 -14.90 39.42
N GLN A 139 -27.18 -14.20 40.24
CA GLN A 139 -26.06 -14.74 40.99
C GLN A 139 -26.33 -14.87 42.50
N HIS A 140 -27.41 -14.26 43.01
CA HIS A 140 -27.75 -14.35 44.43
C HIS A 140 -28.83 -15.39 44.69
N LEU A 141 -28.58 -16.23 45.70
CA LEU A 141 -29.53 -17.23 46.19
C LEU A 141 -30.50 -16.61 47.19
N VAL A 142 -31.72 -17.16 47.28
CA VAL A 142 -32.77 -16.74 48.23
C VAL A 142 -32.26 -16.51 49.66
N PRO A 143 -31.35 -17.32 50.24
CA PRO A 143 -30.83 -17.11 51.59
C PRO A 143 -30.11 -15.78 51.83
N SER A 144 -29.61 -15.12 50.78
CA SER A 144 -28.90 -13.83 50.91
C SER A 144 -29.83 -12.65 51.19
N VAL A 145 -31.14 -12.82 50.97
CA VAL A 145 -32.15 -11.75 51.06
C VAL A 145 -33.36 -12.14 51.92
N MET A 146 -33.64 -13.44 52.08
CA MET A 146 -34.74 -13.92 52.92
C MET A 146 -34.61 -13.43 54.37
N GLN A 147 -35.75 -13.30 55.05
CA GLN A 147 -35.76 -13.10 56.49
C GLN A 147 -35.87 -14.45 57.19
N PRO A 148 -35.10 -14.71 58.27
CA PRO A 148 -35.35 -15.86 59.12
C PRO A 148 -36.77 -15.74 59.71
N VAL A 149 -37.52 -16.86 59.78
CA VAL A 149 -38.89 -16.82 60.32
C VAL A 149 -38.83 -16.62 61.83
N ALA A 150 -38.84 -15.36 62.26
CA ALA A 150 -38.83 -15.03 63.68
C ALA A 150 -40.17 -15.34 64.38
N ARG A 151 -41.25 -15.57 63.61
CA ARG A 151 -42.62 -15.62 64.14
C ARG A 151 -43.46 -16.71 63.50
N VAL A 152 -43.57 -17.82 64.22
CA VAL A 152 -44.35 -19.00 63.86
C VAL A 152 -45.51 -19.12 64.84
N VAL A 153 -46.69 -19.52 64.35
CA VAL A 153 -47.91 -19.63 65.15
C VAL A 153 -48.51 -21.04 64.99
N PRO A 154 -48.83 -21.77 66.07
CA PRO A 154 -49.52 -23.06 66.00
C PRO A 154 -50.92 -22.93 65.37
N VAL A 155 -51.34 -23.91 64.57
CA VAL A 155 -52.62 -23.91 63.84
C VAL A 155 -53.86 -23.85 64.75
N GLU A 156 -53.73 -24.23 66.02
CA GLU A 156 -54.80 -24.22 67.02
C GLU A 156 -55.12 -22.81 67.57
N GLN A 157 -54.25 -21.83 67.32
CA GLN A 157 -54.45 -20.47 67.81
C GLN A 157 -55.52 -19.71 67.01
N THR A 158 -55.89 -18.53 67.51
CA THR A 158 -56.87 -17.67 66.87
C THR A 158 -56.22 -16.64 65.94
N LEU A 159 -57.04 -16.04 65.07
CA LEU A 159 -56.63 -14.92 64.22
C LEU A 159 -56.05 -13.75 65.04
N GLN A 160 -56.60 -13.46 66.22
CA GLN A 160 -56.09 -12.38 67.09
C GLN A 160 -54.71 -12.70 67.66
N ASP A 161 -54.44 -13.95 68.01
CA ASP A 161 -53.12 -14.39 68.50
C ASP A 161 -52.07 -14.29 67.38
N ALA A 162 -52.42 -14.72 66.17
CA ALA A 162 -51.55 -14.53 65.01
C ALA A 162 -51.35 -13.06 64.65
N ALA A 163 -52.38 -12.21 64.76
CA ALA A 163 -52.25 -10.78 64.56
C ALA A 163 -51.34 -10.11 65.60
N ARG A 164 -51.38 -10.57 66.86
CA ARG A 164 -50.44 -10.16 67.93
C ARG A 164 -49.02 -10.63 67.65
N ALA A 165 -48.88 -11.82 67.08
CA ALA A 165 -47.61 -12.33 66.60
C ALA A 165 -47.10 -11.57 65.37
N MET A 166 -47.92 -11.01 64.48
CA MET A 166 -47.43 -10.19 63.36
C MET A 166 -46.76 -8.89 63.83
N GLY A 167 -45.69 -8.46 63.16
CA GLY A 167 -45.13 -7.11 63.36
C GLY A 167 -45.99 -6.04 62.65
N LEU A 168 -45.89 -4.77 63.08
CA LEU A 168 -46.57 -3.64 62.40
C LEU A 168 -45.69 -3.01 61.29
N GLY A 169 -44.82 -3.80 60.65
CA GLY A 169 -43.92 -3.35 59.58
C GLY A 169 -44.40 -3.77 58.19
N ALA A 170 -43.71 -3.27 57.15
CA ALA A 170 -43.94 -3.69 55.77
C ALA A 170 -43.75 -5.22 55.64
N GLY A 171 -44.72 -5.90 55.02
CA GLY A 171 -44.68 -7.36 54.83
C GLY A 171 -45.15 -8.19 56.02
N ALA A 172 -45.88 -7.62 56.98
CA ALA A 172 -46.45 -8.32 58.13
C ALA A 172 -47.17 -9.65 57.77
N SER A 173 -46.56 -10.75 58.16
CA SER A 173 -47.05 -12.11 57.97
C SER A 173 -46.51 -13.05 59.05
N VAL A 174 -47.19 -14.18 59.23
CA VAL A 174 -46.72 -15.29 60.07
C VAL A 174 -46.87 -16.61 59.32
N VAL A 175 -46.00 -17.56 59.62
CA VAL A 175 -46.15 -18.95 59.17
C VAL A 175 -46.94 -19.69 60.22
N VAL A 176 -48.00 -20.37 59.78
CA VAL A 176 -48.79 -21.27 60.62
C VAL A 176 -48.20 -22.67 60.51
N VAL A 177 -47.92 -23.32 61.64
CA VAL A 177 -47.34 -24.67 61.70
C VAL A 177 -48.26 -25.66 62.40
N ASP A 178 -48.09 -26.94 62.06
CA ASP A 178 -48.67 -28.04 62.83
C ASP A 178 -47.84 -28.36 64.08
N ALA A 179 -48.28 -29.37 64.84
CA ALA A 179 -47.62 -29.85 66.05
C ALA A 179 -46.18 -30.35 65.82
N ASP A 180 -45.84 -30.75 64.59
CA ASP A 180 -44.50 -31.21 64.19
C ASP A 180 -43.61 -30.04 63.71
N GLY A 181 -44.10 -28.80 63.78
CA GLY A 181 -43.39 -27.61 63.33
C GLY A 181 -43.33 -27.44 61.81
N ARG A 182 -44.12 -28.22 61.05
CA ARG A 182 -44.18 -28.12 59.59
C ARG A 182 -45.12 -27.00 59.17
N PRO A 183 -44.75 -26.21 58.15
CA PRO A 183 -45.58 -25.10 57.71
C PRO A 183 -46.85 -25.64 57.03
N VAL A 184 -48.02 -25.30 57.59
CA VAL A 184 -49.35 -25.69 57.10
C VAL A 184 -50.18 -24.54 56.57
N GLY A 185 -49.77 -23.30 56.80
CA GLY A 185 -50.38 -22.12 56.18
C GLY A 185 -49.53 -20.86 56.32
N VAL A 186 -49.91 -19.82 55.59
CA VAL A 186 -49.36 -18.46 55.77
C VAL A 186 -50.52 -17.51 56.00
N LEU A 187 -50.37 -16.62 56.98
CA LEU A 187 -51.32 -15.56 57.24
C LEU A 187 -50.63 -14.21 57.02
N THR A 188 -51.25 -13.33 56.24
CA THR A 188 -50.73 -11.99 55.94
C THR A 188 -51.63 -10.88 56.51
N ALA A 189 -51.13 -9.65 56.58
CA ALA A 189 -51.96 -8.48 56.93
C ALA A 189 -53.20 -8.33 56.04
N ARG A 190 -53.13 -8.77 54.77
CA ARG A 190 -54.26 -8.78 53.85
C ARG A 190 -55.35 -9.78 54.26
N ASP A 191 -54.96 -10.96 54.74
CA ASP A 191 -55.91 -11.95 55.25
C ASP A 191 -56.59 -11.44 56.51
N ALA A 192 -55.83 -10.79 57.40
CA ALA A 192 -56.38 -10.10 58.57
C ALA A 192 -57.37 -9.00 58.18
N ALA A 193 -57.04 -8.15 57.20
CA ALA A 193 -57.92 -7.11 56.69
C ALA A 193 -59.22 -7.68 56.07
N ARG A 194 -59.12 -8.79 55.32
CA ARG A 194 -60.29 -9.49 54.76
C ARG A 194 -61.19 -10.02 55.86
N CYS A 195 -60.64 -10.64 56.90
CA CYS A 195 -61.42 -11.19 58.00
C CYS A 195 -62.13 -10.08 58.80
N LEU A 196 -61.43 -8.97 59.06
CA LEU A 196 -62.02 -7.75 59.64
C LEU A 196 -63.18 -7.17 58.81
N ALA A 197 -63.09 -7.24 57.49
CA ALA A 197 -64.15 -6.78 56.60
C ALA A 197 -65.40 -7.66 56.64
N MET A 198 -65.26 -8.95 56.97
CA MET A 198 -66.35 -9.92 57.01
C MET A 198 -67.09 -9.91 58.34
N ASP A 199 -66.38 -9.79 59.47
CA ASP A 199 -66.99 -9.81 60.80
C ASP A 199 -66.19 -8.97 61.81
N ALA A 200 -66.91 -8.12 62.56
CA ALA A 200 -66.35 -7.35 63.67
C ALA A 200 -65.97 -8.23 64.87
N ALA A 201 -66.31 -9.52 64.91
CA ALA A 201 -65.84 -10.51 65.89
C ALA A 201 -64.74 -11.46 65.37
N ALA A 202 -64.22 -11.23 64.14
CA ALA A 202 -63.32 -12.15 63.44
C ALA A 202 -62.02 -12.54 64.18
N GLY A 203 -61.63 -11.82 65.23
CA GLY A 203 -60.45 -12.13 66.03
C GLY A 203 -60.45 -13.54 66.64
N GLY A 204 -61.62 -14.09 66.96
CA GLY A 204 -61.76 -15.43 67.55
C GLY A 204 -61.77 -16.60 66.55
N LEU A 205 -61.61 -16.34 65.24
CA LEU A 205 -61.64 -17.41 64.24
C LEU A 205 -60.38 -18.30 64.34
N PRO A 206 -60.52 -19.64 64.25
CA PRO A 206 -59.38 -20.55 64.19
C PRO A 206 -58.50 -20.29 62.96
N LEU A 207 -57.18 -20.36 63.11
CA LEU A 207 -56.26 -20.08 62.01
C LEU A 207 -56.47 -20.98 60.79
N ALA A 208 -56.86 -22.24 61.00
CA ALA A 208 -57.20 -23.18 59.94
C ALA A 208 -58.28 -22.69 58.95
N GLN A 209 -59.16 -21.77 59.37
CA GLN A 209 -60.23 -21.24 58.51
C GLN A 209 -59.83 -19.98 57.73
N VAL A 210 -58.74 -19.31 58.13
CA VAL A 210 -58.38 -17.97 57.63
C VAL A 210 -57.02 -17.91 56.96
N MET A 211 -56.13 -18.87 57.23
CA MET A 211 -54.81 -18.97 56.61
C MET A 211 -54.88 -19.37 55.14
N SER A 212 -53.88 -18.96 54.36
CA SER A 212 -53.74 -19.40 52.98
C SER A 212 -53.14 -20.81 52.93
N GLN A 213 -53.82 -21.73 52.23
CA GLN A 213 -53.36 -23.10 51.94
C GLN A 213 -53.49 -23.40 50.43
N PRO A 214 -52.60 -24.21 49.83
CA PRO A 214 -51.41 -24.84 50.44
C PRO A 214 -50.27 -23.84 50.67
N VAL A 215 -49.30 -24.20 51.51
CA VAL A 215 -48.08 -23.39 51.70
C VAL A 215 -47.27 -23.35 50.42
N LEU A 216 -47.03 -22.14 49.91
CA LEU A 216 -46.22 -21.92 48.73
C LEU A 216 -44.76 -21.74 49.13
N GLY A 217 -43.98 -22.79 48.91
CA GLY A 217 -42.57 -22.86 49.29
C GLY A 217 -41.58 -22.53 48.15
N ILE A 218 -40.36 -22.17 48.53
CA ILE A 218 -39.20 -22.03 47.66
C ILE A 218 -37.95 -22.61 48.32
N SER A 219 -37.08 -23.27 47.55
CA SER A 219 -35.85 -23.87 48.06
C SER A 219 -34.81 -22.81 48.44
N THR A 220 -33.99 -23.08 49.46
CA THR A 220 -32.76 -22.32 49.76
C THR A 220 -31.75 -22.30 48.61
N ARG A 221 -31.86 -23.21 47.64
CA ARG A 221 -31.02 -23.24 46.42
C ARG A 221 -31.58 -22.41 45.27
N ALA A 222 -32.78 -21.85 45.41
CA ALA A 222 -33.37 -21.06 44.35
C ALA A 222 -32.66 -19.70 44.22
N THR A 223 -32.66 -19.15 43.02
CA THR A 223 -32.18 -17.79 42.74
C THR A 223 -33.25 -16.75 43.07
N LEU A 224 -32.84 -15.49 43.26
CA LEU A 224 -33.81 -14.38 43.44
C LEU A 224 -34.75 -14.21 42.24
N ASN A 225 -34.32 -14.55 41.02
CA ASN A 225 -35.17 -14.50 39.82
C ASN A 225 -36.27 -15.55 39.86
N GLU A 226 -35.91 -16.80 40.17
CA GLU A 226 -36.89 -17.87 40.36
C GLU A 226 -37.90 -17.53 41.46
N ALA A 227 -37.44 -16.89 42.53
CA ALA A 227 -38.31 -16.43 43.60
C ALA A 227 -39.28 -15.33 43.16
N ALA A 228 -38.79 -14.35 42.41
CA ALA A 228 -39.60 -13.25 41.92
C ALA A 228 -40.61 -13.71 40.86
N ASP A 229 -40.20 -14.57 39.93
CA ASP A 229 -41.08 -15.20 38.95
C ASP A 229 -42.21 -15.98 39.63
N ARG A 230 -41.86 -16.75 40.68
CA ARG A 230 -42.83 -17.56 41.41
C ARG A 230 -43.82 -16.70 42.21
N LEU A 231 -43.37 -15.59 42.82
CA LEU A 231 -44.27 -14.61 43.45
C LEU A 231 -45.25 -13.99 42.44
N LEU A 232 -44.75 -13.59 41.27
CA LEU A 232 -45.57 -12.97 40.22
C LEU A 232 -46.56 -13.95 39.61
N ALA A 233 -46.11 -15.15 39.23
CA ALA A 233 -46.93 -16.19 38.60
C ALA A 233 -48.06 -16.65 39.53
N LEU A 234 -47.76 -16.85 40.81
CA LEU A 234 -48.73 -17.28 41.81
C LEU A 234 -49.55 -16.12 42.38
N LYS A 235 -49.23 -14.87 42.02
CA LYS A 235 -49.86 -13.63 42.52
C LYS A 235 -49.89 -13.56 44.05
N VAL A 236 -48.83 -14.04 44.68
CA VAL A 236 -48.64 -14.02 46.13
C VAL A 236 -47.55 -13.04 46.53
N ARG A 237 -47.56 -12.59 47.79
CA ARG A 237 -46.61 -11.59 48.30
C ARG A 237 -45.46 -12.19 49.10
N HIS A 238 -45.57 -13.46 49.48
CA HIS A 238 -44.64 -14.15 50.35
C HIS A 238 -44.44 -15.58 49.87
N LEU A 239 -43.21 -16.08 49.96
CA LEU A 239 -42.86 -17.48 49.80
C LEU A 239 -42.19 -17.98 51.08
N VAL A 240 -42.55 -19.20 51.48
CA VAL A 240 -41.89 -19.87 52.60
C VAL A 240 -40.60 -20.51 52.11
N VAL A 241 -39.46 -20.19 52.72
CA VAL A 241 -38.17 -20.77 52.32
C VAL A 241 -37.96 -22.07 53.08
N LEU A 242 -37.75 -23.14 52.32
CA LEU A 242 -37.57 -24.51 52.82
C LEU A 242 -36.18 -25.02 52.49
N ASP A 243 -35.58 -25.80 53.40
CA ASP A 243 -34.36 -26.55 53.10
C ASP A 243 -34.67 -27.81 52.27
N ASP A 244 -33.62 -28.57 51.95
CA ASP A 244 -33.74 -29.83 51.21
C ASP A 244 -34.52 -30.92 51.97
N ALA A 245 -34.66 -30.81 53.30
CA ALA A 245 -35.45 -31.72 54.13
C ALA A 245 -36.93 -31.28 54.25
N GLY A 246 -37.31 -30.15 53.63
CA GLY A 246 -38.65 -29.58 53.71
C GLY A 246 -38.94 -28.85 55.02
N ALA A 247 -37.93 -28.58 55.84
CA ALA A 247 -38.07 -27.82 57.07
C ALA A 247 -38.10 -26.32 56.79
N LEU A 248 -38.76 -25.57 57.69
CA LEU A 248 -38.89 -24.12 57.61
C LEU A 248 -37.55 -23.43 57.92
N VAL A 249 -36.99 -22.70 56.96
CA VAL A 249 -35.73 -21.96 57.12
C VAL A 249 -35.96 -20.45 57.19
N GLY A 250 -36.89 -19.95 56.39
CA GLY A 250 -37.07 -18.51 56.22
C GLY A 250 -38.37 -18.14 55.52
N MET A 251 -38.55 -16.85 55.29
CA MET A 251 -39.61 -16.31 54.46
C MET A 251 -39.01 -15.24 53.56
N LEU A 252 -39.45 -15.21 52.31
CA LEU A 252 -39.08 -14.19 51.35
C LEU A 252 -40.33 -13.40 50.97
N SER A 253 -40.34 -12.10 51.26
CA SER A 253 -41.41 -11.22 50.82
C SER A 253 -41.08 -10.51 49.52
N GLY A 254 -42.11 -10.01 48.82
CA GLY A 254 -41.91 -9.13 47.67
C GLY A 254 -41.14 -7.85 48.00
N HIS A 255 -41.22 -7.36 49.24
CA HIS A 255 -40.49 -6.19 49.73
C HIS A 255 -38.99 -6.47 49.85
N ASP A 256 -38.61 -7.66 50.34
CA ASP A 256 -37.20 -8.05 50.48
C ASP A 256 -36.49 -8.12 49.12
N LEU A 257 -37.17 -8.67 48.11
CA LEU A 257 -36.67 -8.69 46.72
C LEU A 257 -36.49 -7.27 46.16
N ALA A 258 -37.48 -6.40 46.34
CA ALA A 258 -37.45 -5.04 45.80
C ALA A 258 -36.31 -4.20 46.42
N ARG A 259 -36.02 -4.41 47.70
CA ARG A 259 -34.86 -3.80 48.39
C ARG A 259 -33.53 -4.31 47.81
N ALA A 260 -33.39 -5.62 47.58
CA ALA A 260 -32.18 -6.19 47.00
C ALA A 260 -31.90 -5.68 45.57
N MET A 261 -32.95 -5.48 44.76
CA MET A 261 -32.84 -4.90 43.42
C MET A 261 -32.23 -3.49 43.43
N ALA A 262 -32.61 -2.67 44.40
CA ALA A 262 -32.17 -1.28 44.48
C ALA A 262 -30.66 -1.15 44.80
N VAL A 263 -30.15 -2.02 45.68
CA VAL A 263 -28.73 -2.04 46.04
C VAL A 263 -27.88 -2.48 44.83
N GLY A 264 -28.29 -3.55 44.14
CA GLY A 264 -27.58 -4.03 42.95
C GLY A 264 -27.51 -3.01 41.80
N LEU A 265 -28.55 -2.19 41.64
CA LEU A 265 -28.57 -1.11 40.64
C LEU A 265 -27.57 0.03 40.95
N MET A 266 -27.32 0.34 42.23
CA MET A 266 -26.36 1.38 42.63
C MET A 266 -24.92 0.93 42.37
N ASP A 267 -24.59 -0.32 42.72
CA ASP A 267 -23.27 -0.88 42.47
C ASP A 267 -22.97 -0.97 40.97
N ALA A 268 -23.96 -1.35 40.16
CA ALA A 268 -23.84 -1.39 38.70
C ALA A 268 -23.59 -0.01 38.09
N ALA A 269 -24.32 1.03 38.53
CA ALA A 269 -24.15 2.39 38.02
C ALA A 269 -22.78 2.99 38.37
N MET A 270 -22.27 2.75 39.58
CA MET A 270 -20.93 3.20 39.98
C MET A 270 -19.81 2.45 39.23
N ALA A 271 -20.02 1.16 38.93
CA ALA A 271 -19.12 0.38 38.11
C ALA A 271 -19.10 0.89 36.66
N GLU A 272 -20.27 1.19 36.08
CA GLU A 272 -20.40 1.70 34.72
C GLU A 272 -19.71 3.07 34.55
N ASP A 273 -19.88 3.98 35.51
CA ASP A 273 -19.25 5.31 35.45
C ASP A 273 -17.72 5.23 35.58
N ARG A 274 -17.20 4.32 36.42
CA ARG A 274 -15.77 4.03 36.51
C ARG A 274 -15.21 3.46 35.21
N VAL A 275 -15.92 2.50 34.60
CA VAL A 275 -15.52 1.92 33.29
C VAL A 275 -15.54 3.00 32.21
N ARG A 276 -16.55 3.88 32.19
CA ARG A 276 -16.64 4.97 31.21
C ARG A 276 -15.48 5.98 31.35
N HIS A 277 -15.17 6.44 32.56
CA HIS A 277 -14.03 7.35 32.77
C HIS A 277 -12.70 6.71 32.38
N ARG A 278 -12.52 5.42 32.68
CA ARG A 278 -11.29 4.72 32.29
C ARG A 278 -11.18 4.55 30.78
N ALA A 279 -12.28 4.19 30.10
CA ALA A 279 -12.31 4.06 28.65
C ALA A 279 -11.97 5.37 27.92
N ILE A 280 -12.37 6.53 28.47
CA ILE A 280 -11.98 7.83 27.91
C ILE A 280 -10.48 8.04 28.01
N LEU A 281 -9.87 7.80 29.18
CA LEU A 281 -8.43 7.93 29.37
C LEU A 281 -7.65 6.97 28.47
N ASP A 282 -8.12 5.72 28.35
CA ASP A 282 -7.48 4.67 27.56
C ASP A 282 -7.54 4.96 26.04
N ALA A 283 -8.58 5.66 25.57
CA ALA A 283 -8.75 6.00 24.16
C ALA A 283 -7.99 7.27 23.72
N LEU A 284 -7.43 8.05 24.66
CA LEU A 284 -6.68 9.26 24.31
C LEU A 284 -5.34 8.89 23.65
N PRO A 285 -5.04 9.42 22.44
CA PRO A 285 -3.77 9.17 21.75
C PRO A 285 -2.61 10.01 22.32
N ASP A 286 -2.93 11.01 23.15
CA ASP A 286 -1.96 11.84 23.85
C ASP A 286 -1.44 11.10 25.10
N LEU A 287 -0.20 11.38 25.51
CA LEU A 287 0.36 10.93 26.78
C LEU A 287 -0.39 11.61 27.93
N VAL A 288 -0.98 10.86 28.86
CA VAL A 288 -1.70 11.45 30.01
C VAL A 288 -1.19 10.83 31.31
N TRP A 289 -0.81 11.68 32.27
CA TRP A 289 -0.39 11.25 33.60
C TRP A 289 -0.80 12.24 34.69
N LEU A 290 -1.01 11.74 35.89
CA LEU A 290 -1.23 12.53 37.10
C LEU A 290 -0.16 12.19 38.13
N LYS A 291 0.49 13.21 38.68
CA LYS A 291 1.41 13.09 39.82
C LYS A 291 0.88 13.83 41.03
N ASP A 292 1.23 13.38 42.22
CA ASP A 292 1.00 14.12 43.47
C ASP A 292 1.97 15.31 43.62
N PRO A 293 1.83 16.14 44.67
CA PRO A 293 2.73 17.28 44.89
C PRO A 293 4.20 16.88 45.12
N ASP A 294 4.47 15.67 45.58
CA ASP A 294 5.82 15.13 45.81
C ASP A 294 6.45 14.54 44.53
N GLY A 295 5.67 14.42 43.45
CA GLY A 295 6.10 13.96 42.14
C GLY A 295 5.92 12.46 41.92
N VAL A 296 5.11 11.83 42.78
CA VAL A 296 4.77 10.41 42.69
C VAL A 296 3.61 10.24 41.72
N TYR A 297 3.73 9.29 40.78
CA TYR A 297 2.68 8.97 39.83
C TYR A 297 1.45 8.37 40.54
N LEU A 298 0.29 8.97 40.27
CA LEU A 298 -1.03 8.55 40.79
C LEU A 298 -1.85 7.80 39.75
N ALA A 299 -1.73 8.17 38.47
CA ALA A 299 -2.41 7.53 37.36
C ALA A 299 -1.71 7.85 36.03
N CYS A 300 -1.85 6.98 35.03
CA CYS A 300 -1.44 7.24 33.66
C CYS A 300 -2.25 6.41 32.65
N ASN A 301 -2.36 6.88 31.41
CA ASN A 301 -3.05 6.14 30.37
C ASN A 301 -2.13 5.10 29.68
N PRO A 302 -2.68 4.13 28.92
CA PRO A 302 -1.91 3.11 28.21
C PRO A 302 -0.90 3.70 27.21
N ARG A 303 -1.18 4.89 26.67
CA ARG A 303 -0.22 5.59 25.82
C ARG A 303 1.04 6.01 26.61
N PHE A 304 0.88 6.47 27.84
CA PHE A 304 2.00 6.80 28.73
C PHE A 304 2.79 5.57 29.19
N GLU A 305 2.13 4.41 29.35
CA GLU A 305 2.82 3.14 29.67
C GLU A 305 3.92 2.79 28.66
N GLN A 306 3.71 3.15 27.38
CA GLN A 306 4.68 2.92 26.29
C GLN A 306 5.95 3.76 26.46
N LEU A 307 5.83 4.98 27.03
CA LEU A 307 6.98 5.85 27.27
C LEU A 307 8.01 5.18 28.18
N TYR A 308 7.55 4.48 29.22
CA TYR A 308 8.40 3.77 30.18
C TYR A 308 8.48 2.25 29.99
N ALA A 309 7.76 1.71 29.00
CA ALA A 309 7.61 0.26 28.78
C ALA A 309 7.16 -0.49 30.04
N ALA A 310 6.31 0.14 30.84
CA ALA A 310 5.83 -0.40 32.11
C ALA A 310 4.32 -0.18 32.23
N PRO A 311 3.53 -1.18 32.66
CA PRO A 311 2.11 -0.99 32.89
C PRO A 311 1.87 -0.01 34.04
N GLU A 312 0.73 0.68 34.05
CA GLU A 312 0.40 1.71 35.04
C GLU A 312 0.56 1.19 36.48
N ALA A 313 0.20 -0.06 36.75
CA ALA A 313 0.36 -0.68 38.07
C ALA A 313 1.82 -0.72 38.57
N GLN A 314 2.80 -0.65 37.67
CA GLN A 314 4.23 -0.58 37.99
C GLN A 314 4.77 0.85 37.96
N ILE A 315 4.00 1.81 37.44
CA ILE A 315 4.34 3.24 37.39
C ILE A 315 3.78 3.97 38.62
N ILE A 316 2.55 3.64 39.03
CA ILE A 316 1.93 4.23 40.22
C ILE A 316 2.80 3.99 41.45
N GLY A 317 2.98 5.04 42.27
CA GLY A 317 3.80 4.99 43.48
C GLY A 317 5.29 5.23 43.24
N LYS A 318 5.72 5.41 41.99
CA LYS A 318 7.11 5.76 41.61
C LYS A 318 7.22 7.21 41.18
N THR A 319 8.44 7.66 40.93
CA THR A 319 8.79 9.01 40.47
C THR A 319 9.53 8.94 39.12
N ASP A 320 9.78 10.08 38.47
CA ASP A 320 10.56 10.12 37.23
C ASP A 320 11.95 9.46 37.35
N ARG A 321 12.56 9.53 38.55
CA ARG A 321 13.89 8.98 38.84
C ARG A 321 13.97 7.46 38.71
N ASP A 322 12.83 6.78 38.77
CA ASP A 322 12.75 5.33 38.66
C ASP A 322 12.78 4.85 37.20
N PHE A 323 12.62 5.77 36.23
CA PHE A 323 12.46 5.45 34.81
C PHE A 323 13.42 6.18 33.88
N VAL A 324 13.85 7.38 34.23
CA VAL A 324 14.80 8.18 33.44
C VAL A 324 16.03 8.58 34.26
N ASP A 325 17.06 9.07 33.58
CA ASP A 325 18.29 9.55 34.21
C ASP A 325 18.04 10.77 35.12
N ALA A 326 18.99 11.04 36.01
CA ALA A 326 18.82 12.04 37.06
C ALA A 326 18.59 13.46 36.51
N ASP A 327 19.23 13.80 35.39
CA ASP A 327 19.10 15.13 34.78
C ASP A 327 17.72 15.31 34.14
N LEU A 328 17.24 14.30 33.41
CA LEU A 328 15.91 14.33 32.80
C LEU A 328 14.78 14.28 33.87
N ALA A 329 14.95 13.47 34.92
CA ALA A 329 14.02 13.45 36.04
C ALA A 329 13.94 14.80 36.76
N ALA A 330 15.09 15.47 36.96
CA ALA A 330 15.14 16.81 37.54
C ALA A 330 14.45 17.84 36.65
N PHE A 331 14.61 17.74 35.33
CA PHE A 331 13.92 18.58 34.35
C PHE A 331 12.40 18.43 34.42
N PHE A 332 11.87 17.20 34.41
CA PHE A 332 10.43 16.95 34.52
C PHE A 332 9.87 17.49 35.84
N ARG A 333 10.57 17.25 36.95
CA ARG A 333 10.18 17.74 38.28
C ARG A 333 10.17 19.26 38.35
N ALA A 334 11.15 19.94 37.75
CA ALA A 334 11.20 21.40 37.71
C ALA A 334 10.00 21.99 36.96
N ASN A 335 9.56 21.33 35.87
CA ASN A 335 8.37 21.74 35.13
C ASN A 335 7.07 21.48 35.92
N ASP A 336 6.98 20.37 36.66
CA ASP A 336 5.84 20.08 37.56
C ASP A 336 5.73 21.15 38.68
N LEU A 337 6.86 21.48 39.33
CA LEU A 337 6.94 22.52 40.36
C LEU A 337 6.56 23.90 39.81
N ARG A 338 6.97 24.21 38.57
CA ARG A 338 6.63 25.49 37.91
C ARG A 338 5.13 25.63 37.68
N ALA A 339 4.45 24.57 37.25
CA ALA A 339 3.00 24.56 37.05
C ALA A 339 2.26 24.78 38.38
N MET A 340 2.67 24.08 39.44
CA MET A 340 2.09 24.24 40.78
C MET A 340 2.31 25.64 41.36
N ALA A 341 3.53 26.19 41.23
CA ALA A 341 3.86 27.52 41.74
C ALA A 341 3.10 28.65 41.02
N ARG A 342 2.78 28.47 39.73
CA ARG A 342 2.00 29.44 38.94
C ARG A 342 0.49 29.31 39.13
N ASP A 343 0.02 28.19 39.69
CA ASP A 343 -1.41 27.84 39.77
C ASP A 343 -2.14 27.97 38.42
N ALA A 344 -1.43 27.69 37.31
CA ALA A 344 -1.90 27.87 35.94
C ALA A 344 -1.22 26.88 34.99
N PRO A 345 -1.82 26.56 33.84
CA PRO A 345 -1.22 25.69 32.84
C PRO A 345 0.14 26.22 32.35
N THR A 346 1.13 25.35 32.23
CA THR A 346 2.43 25.65 31.61
C THR A 346 2.71 24.71 30.46
N THR A 347 3.41 25.19 29.43
CA THR A 347 3.76 24.40 28.25
C THR A 347 5.26 24.30 28.02
N ASN A 348 5.70 23.20 27.42
CA ASN A 348 7.06 23.01 26.93
C ASN A 348 7.07 22.01 25.76
N GLU A 349 8.02 22.19 24.84
CA GLU A 349 8.34 21.18 23.82
C GLU A 349 9.52 20.34 24.32
N GLU A 350 9.44 19.02 24.19
CA GLU A 350 10.48 18.10 24.62
C GLU A 350 10.57 16.90 23.67
N LEU A 351 11.78 16.40 23.47
CA LEU A 351 12.00 15.18 22.68
C LEU A 351 11.99 13.99 23.64
N LEU A 352 10.95 13.16 23.55
CA LEU A 352 10.79 11.98 24.39
C LEU A 352 11.20 10.74 23.63
N ARG A 353 11.95 9.86 24.29
CA ARG A 353 12.33 8.55 23.75
C ARG A 353 11.50 7.47 24.44
N PHE A 354 10.73 6.73 23.65
CA PHE A 354 9.86 5.68 24.15
C PHE A 354 10.67 4.42 24.47
N ALA A 355 10.55 3.91 25.69
CA ALA A 355 11.25 2.70 26.11
C ALA A 355 10.68 1.42 25.45
N SER A 356 9.42 1.45 24.98
CA SER A 356 8.74 0.29 24.38
C SER A 356 9.44 -0.26 23.13
N ASP A 357 9.96 0.62 22.29
CA ASP A 357 10.46 0.33 20.95
C ASP A 357 11.63 1.26 20.53
N GLY A 358 11.97 2.26 21.33
CA GLY A 358 13.16 3.08 21.18
C GLY A 358 13.03 4.28 20.23
N HIS A 359 11.85 4.53 19.64
CA HIS A 359 11.61 5.70 18.78
C HIS A 359 11.56 7.00 19.61
N SER A 360 11.62 8.14 18.94
CA SER A 360 11.55 9.45 19.59
C SER A 360 10.43 10.30 19.00
N GLU A 361 9.67 10.97 19.87
CA GLU A 361 8.60 11.88 19.50
C GLU A 361 8.92 13.28 20.03
N LEU A 362 8.68 14.30 19.21
CA LEU A 362 8.66 15.68 19.68
C LEU A 362 7.29 15.97 20.25
N THR A 363 7.21 16.11 21.58
CA THR A 363 5.94 16.32 22.28
C THR A 363 5.78 17.76 22.74
N HIS A 364 4.60 18.34 22.49
CA HIS A 364 4.15 19.56 23.13
C HIS A 364 3.37 19.20 24.39
N THR A 365 3.99 19.40 25.54
CA THR A 365 3.49 19.00 26.85
C THR A 365 2.83 20.17 27.57
N ILE A 366 1.60 19.96 28.05
CA ILE A 366 0.85 20.89 28.89
C ILE A 366 0.74 20.29 30.29
N LYS A 367 1.13 21.06 31.32
CA LYS A 367 1.04 20.67 32.73
C LYS A 367 0.09 21.59 33.49
N THR A 368 -0.92 21.02 34.13
CA THR A 368 -1.99 21.75 34.82
C THR A 368 -2.15 21.26 36.27
N PRO A 369 -2.17 22.16 37.27
CA PRO A 369 -2.45 21.77 38.65
C PRO A 369 -3.92 21.33 38.81
N VAL A 370 -4.15 20.18 39.44
CA VAL A 370 -5.48 19.61 39.69
C VAL A 370 -5.82 19.69 41.17
N ARG A 371 -7.08 20.02 41.49
CA ARG A 371 -7.58 20.17 42.86
C ARG A 371 -8.76 19.24 43.14
N ASP A 372 -8.93 18.84 44.40
CA ASP A 372 -10.08 18.04 44.85
C ASP A 372 -11.35 18.89 45.01
N ALA A 373 -12.48 18.23 45.33
CA ALA A 373 -13.77 18.89 45.56
C ALA A 373 -13.76 19.90 46.73
N GLN A 374 -12.75 19.85 47.59
CA GLN A 374 -12.53 20.76 48.72
C GLN A 374 -11.51 21.87 48.38
N GLY A 375 -11.02 21.93 47.13
CA GLY A 375 -10.08 22.93 46.64
C GLY A 375 -8.60 22.68 46.97
N ARG A 376 -8.27 21.52 47.58
CA ARG A 376 -6.89 21.16 47.92
C ARG A 376 -6.16 20.66 46.69
N LEU A 377 -4.88 20.99 46.54
CA LEU A 377 -4.05 20.54 45.43
C LEU A 377 -3.87 19.03 45.48
N LEU A 378 -4.42 18.32 44.50
CA LEU A 378 -4.22 16.88 44.29
C LEU A 378 -2.86 16.61 43.64
N GLY A 379 -2.38 17.53 42.79
CA GLY A 379 -1.09 17.42 42.13
C GLY A 379 -1.09 18.02 40.72
N VAL A 380 -0.37 17.42 39.77
CA VAL A 380 -0.19 17.95 38.41
C VAL A 380 -0.62 16.92 37.36
N LEU A 381 -1.57 17.29 36.51
CA LEU A 381 -1.96 16.56 35.30
C LEU A 381 -1.09 17.03 34.13
N GLY A 382 -0.36 16.10 33.53
CA GLY A 382 0.38 16.32 32.30
C GLY A 382 -0.32 15.69 31.09
N ILE A 383 -0.34 16.42 29.98
CA ILE A 383 -0.79 15.93 28.68
C ILE A 383 0.30 16.24 27.66
N GLY A 384 0.90 15.20 27.06
CA GLY A 384 1.91 15.31 26.00
C GLY A 384 1.33 14.95 24.64
N ARG A 385 1.27 15.91 23.72
CA ARG A 385 0.81 15.69 22.34
C ARG A 385 1.98 15.58 21.38
N ASP A 386 1.98 14.54 20.54
CA ASP A 386 2.95 14.40 19.45
C ASP A 386 2.73 15.49 18.38
N ILE A 387 3.78 16.25 18.09
CA ILE A 387 3.82 17.27 17.02
C ILE A 387 4.87 16.95 15.95
N THR A 388 5.42 15.73 15.95
CA THR A 388 6.47 15.28 15.03
C THR A 388 6.02 15.38 13.57
N ALA A 389 4.84 14.84 13.25
CA ALA A 389 4.27 14.91 11.90
C ALA A 389 4.04 16.36 11.43
N LEU A 390 3.58 17.24 12.33
CA LEU A 390 3.35 18.66 12.02
C LEU A 390 4.67 19.37 11.68
N ARG A 391 5.74 19.13 12.44
CA ARG A 391 7.07 19.67 12.16
C ARG A 391 7.71 19.06 10.91
N GLN A 392 7.43 17.79 10.63
CA GLN A 392 7.91 17.13 9.42
C GLN A 392 7.26 17.72 8.16
N VAL A 393 5.95 17.93 8.16
CA VAL A 393 5.22 18.61 7.07
C VAL A 393 5.71 20.05 6.89
N GLU A 394 5.96 20.79 7.97
CA GLU A 394 6.52 22.14 7.89
C GLU A 394 7.92 22.14 7.23
N THR A 395 8.76 21.18 7.59
CA THR A 395 10.11 21.02 7.03
C THR A 395 10.04 20.60 5.56
N GLU A 396 9.16 19.66 5.23
CA GLU A 396 8.93 19.18 3.87
C GLU A 396 8.45 20.31 2.96
N TYR A 397 7.49 21.13 3.40
CA TYR A 397 7.03 22.30 2.63
C TYR A 397 8.16 23.29 2.36
N ARG A 398 9.01 23.58 3.36
CA ARG A 398 10.18 24.45 3.17
C ARG A 398 11.18 23.86 2.18
N GLN A 399 11.41 22.54 2.24
CA GLN A 399 12.28 21.85 1.30
C GLN A 399 11.71 21.86 -0.13
N LEU A 400 10.41 21.60 -0.31
CA LEU A 400 9.75 21.63 -1.62
C LEU A 400 9.88 22.99 -2.30
N PHE A 401 9.76 24.09 -1.56
CA PHE A 401 10.03 25.43 -2.10
C PHE A 401 11.51 25.64 -2.41
N ALA A 402 12.42 25.36 -1.46
CA ALA A 402 13.85 25.63 -1.61
C ALA A 402 14.50 24.85 -2.76
N SER A 403 14.15 23.56 -2.88
CA SER A 403 14.68 22.62 -3.88
C SER A 403 13.92 22.58 -5.21
N ASN A 404 12.86 23.41 -5.36
CA ASN A 404 12.15 23.47 -6.63
C ASN A 404 13.12 23.93 -7.75
N PRO A 405 13.25 23.18 -8.86
CA PRO A 405 14.18 23.53 -9.93
C PRO A 405 13.75 24.79 -10.71
N ALA A 406 12.48 25.20 -10.63
CA ALA A 406 12.02 26.44 -11.25
C ALA A 406 12.45 27.65 -10.42
N PRO A 407 13.04 28.70 -11.00
CA PRO A 407 13.35 29.95 -10.28
C PRO A 407 12.08 30.60 -9.71
N MET A 408 12.01 30.71 -8.38
CA MET A 408 10.84 31.22 -7.66
C MET A 408 11.20 32.33 -6.67
N ALA A 409 10.33 33.34 -6.59
CA ALA A 409 10.39 34.37 -5.57
C ALA A 409 8.99 34.65 -5.00
N VAL A 410 8.92 35.08 -3.75
CA VAL A 410 7.73 35.60 -3.10
C VAL A 410 8.02 37.03 -2.69
N TYR A 411 7.15 37.97 -3.03
CA TYR A 411 7.27 39.37 -2.61
C TYR A 411 5.98 39.89 -1.99
N ALA A 412 6.09 40.84 -1.07
CA ALA A 412 4.95 41.49 -0.47
C ALA A 412 4.30 42.46 -1.47
N ARG A 413 2.98 42.37 -1.68
CA ARG A 413 2.28 43.11 -2.76
C ARG A 413 2.33 44.63 -2.55
N HIS A 414 2.25 45.08 -1.30
CA HIS A 414 2.24 46.52 -0.98
C HIS A 414 3.62 47.16 -0.98
N THR A 415 4.63 46.49 -0.41
CA THR A 415 5.99 47.05 -0.29
C THR A 415 6.89 46.66 -1.45
N GLN A 416 6.49 45.68 -2.26
CA GLN A 416 7.26 45.11 -3.38
C GLN A 416 8.61 44.51 -2.96
N ARG A 417 8.84 44.35 -1.66
CA ARG A 417 10.04 43.72 -1.11
C ARG A 417 9.95 42.21 -1.27
N VAL A 418 11.07 41.61 -1.65
CA VAL A 418 11.20 40.16 -1.71
C VAL A 418 11.22 39.59 -0.29
N VAL A 419 10.35 38.62 -0.05
CA VAL A 419 10.11 37.96 1.25
C VAL A 419 10.74 36.56 1.29
N ALA A 420 10.79 35.87 0.15
CA ALA A 420 11.45 34.58 0.03
C ALA A 420 11.90 34.32 -1.41
N VAL A 421 12.97 33.54 -1.56
CA VAL A 421 13.47 33.05 -2.85
C VAL A 421 13.92 31.61 -2.68
N ASN A 422 13.91 30.83 -3.76
CA ASN A 422 14.49 29.48 -3.74
C ASN A 422 15.90 29.45 -4.32
N ASP A 423 16.54 28.28 -4.26
CA ASP A 423 17.92 28.11 -4.69
C ASP A 423 18.08 28.33 -6.20
N ALA A 424 17.10 27.89 -7.00
CA ALA A 424 17.08 28.10 -8.45
C ALA A 424 17.02 29.59 -8.83
N PHE A 425 16.29 30.41 -8.07
CA PHE A 425 16.27 31.86 -8.26
C PHE A 425 17.65 32.47 -8.01
N CYS A 426 18.30 32.11 -6.89
CA CYS A 426 19.63 32.61 -6.57
C CYS A 426 20.65 32.23 -7.64
N ALA A 427 20.60 30.98 -8.13
CA ALA A 427 21.45 30.50 -9.22
C ALA A 427 21.22 31.26 -10.55
N LEU A 428 19.97 31.55 -10.91
CA LEU A 428 19.65 32.25 -12.16
C LEU A 428 20.09 33.73 -12.12
N TYR A 429 19.86 34.43 -11.01
CA TYR A 429 20.11 35.87 -10.91
C TYR A 429 21.49 36.23 -10.36
N GLY A 430 22.18 35.28 -9.71
CA GLY A 430 23.50 35.45 -9.13
C GLY A 430 23.54 36.17 -7.78
N TYR A 431 22.40 36.37 -7.11
CA TYR A 431 22.32 36.96 -5.77
C TYR A 431 22.37 35.89 -4.69
N THR A 432 22.92 36.24 -3.53
CA THR A 432 22.81 35.40 -2.32
C THR A 432 21.40 35.53 -1.70
N PRO A 433 20.93 34.52 -0.94
CA PRO A 433 19.62 34.59 -0.28
C PRO A 433 19.45 35.83 0.61
N ALA A 434 20.51 36.26 1.31
CA ALA A 434 20.48 37.44 2.16
C ALA A 434 20.38 38.75 1.36
N GLU A 435 21.06 38.86 0.21
CA GLU A 435 20.93 40.00 -0.70
C GLU A 435 19.53 40.06 -1.29
N CYS A 436 18.96 38.91 -1.69
CA CYS A 436 17.61 38.82 -2.26
C CYS A 436 16.54 39.45 -1.37
N LEU A 437 16.59 39.24 -0.04
CA LEU A 437 15.62 39.78 0.92
C LEU A 437 15.69 41.31 1.10
N GLN A 438 16.75 41.94 0.58
CA GLN A 438 16.89 43.39 0.56
C GLN A 438 16.43 44.02 -0.76
N LEU A 439 16.10 43.23 -1.78
CA LEU A 439 15.67 43.72 -3.09
C LEU A 439 14.18 44.07 -3.11
N GLU A 440 13.83 45.08 -3.90
CA GLU A 440 12.48 45.24 -4.43
C GLU A 440 12.37 44.51 -5.78
N VAL A 441 11.18 44.04 -6.15
CA VAL A 441 10.93 43.44 -7.48
C VAL A 441 11.39 44.37 -8.61
N ALA A 442 11.21 45.68 -8.44
CA ALA A 442 11.64 46.69 -9.40
C ALA A 442 13.17 46.73 -9.61
N ASP A 443 13.99 46.22 -8.68
CA ASP A 443 15.45 46.19 -8.84
C ASP A 443 15.92 45.15 -9.84
N LEU A 444 15.11 44.12 -10.06
CA LEU A 444 15.32 43.07 -11.05
C LEU A 444 14.95 43.51 -12.47
N LEU A 445 14.27 44.65 -12.63
CA LEU A 445 13.79 45.15 -13.92
C LEU A 445 14.74 46.18 -14.54
N VAL A 446 14.67 46.31 -15.88
CA VAL A 446 15.31 47.40 -16.61
C VAL A 446 14.70 48.77 -16.23
N PRO A 447 15.48 49.88 -16.27
CA PRO A 447 15.03 51.20 -15.80
C PRO A 447 13.68 51.66 -16.36
N GLU A 448 13.42 51.39 -17.64
CA GLU A 448 12.22 51.77 -18.36
C GLU A 448 10.96 51.04 -17.84
N GLN A 449 11.13 49.85 -17.26
CA GLN A 449 10.04 49.00 -16.76
C GLN A 449 9.79 49.17 -15.25
N LYS A 450 10.71 49.80 -14.51
CA LYS A 450 10.57 49.98 -13.05
C LYS A 450 9.33 50.79 -12.67
N ALA A 451 9.06 51.89 -13.38
CA ALA A 451 7.93 52.77 -13.11
C ALA A 451 6.59 52.06 -13.36
N LEU A 452 6.51 51.31 -14.46
CA LEU A 452 5.32 50.51 -14.80
C LEU A 452 5.05 49.43 -13.75
N ALA A 453 6.09 48.71 -13.31
CA ALA A 453 5.96 47.68 -12.29
C ALA A 453 5.49 48.26 -10.96
N ARG A 454 6.06 49.40 -10.52
CA ARG A 454 5.67 50.06 -9.27
C ARG A 454 4.19 50.47 -9.25
N ALA A 455 3.65 50.91 -10.37
CA ALA A 455 2.25 51.32 -10.49
C ALA A 455 1.29 50.12 -10.63
N SER A 456 1.70 49.05 -11.32
CA SER A 456 0.81 47.93 -11.68
C SER A 456 0.78 46.81 -10.64
N ILE A 457 1.92 46.46 -10.01
CA ILE A 457 2.02 45.35 -9.04
C ILE A 457 0.98 45.43 -7.90
N PRO A 458 0.72 46.61 -7.27
CA PRO A 458 -0.27 46.68 -6.20
C PRO A 458 -1.71 46.37 -6.63
N GLN A 459 -2.00 46.49 -7.94
CA GLN A 459 -3.33 46.29 -8.54
C GLN A 459 -3.48 44.90 -9.17
N MET A 460 -2.40 44.10 -9.23
CA MET A 460 -2.43 42.76 -9.81
C MET A 460 -3.14 41.76 -8.89
N HIS A 461 -4.07 41.01 -9.45
CA HIS A 461 -4.83 39.96 -8.77
C HIS A 461 -4.94 38.70 -9.64
N GLY A 462 -5.03 37.54 -9.00
CA GLY A 462 -5.15 36.25 -9.65
C GLY A 462 -3.88 35.79 -10.37
N LEU A 463 -4.05 34.74 -11.19
CA LEU A 463 -2.99 34.20 -12.03
C LEU A 463 -2.73 35.12 -13.22
N LEU A 464 -1.51 35.64 -13.32
CA LEU A 464 -1.08 36.51 -14.42
C LEU A 464 0.21 35.98 -15.03
N SER A 465 0.33 36.09 -16.35
CA SER A 465 1.52 35.70 -17.11
C SER A 465 1.89 36.85 -18.06
N ALA A 466 3.14 37.30 -17.99
CA ALA A 466 3.63 38.38 -18.84
C ALA A 466 5.13 38.27 -19.09
N GLU A 467 5.58 38.81 -20.24
CA GLU A 467 7.00 38.93 -20.56
C GLU A 467 7.61 40.20 -19.98
N TRP A 468 8.81 40.06 -19.41
CA TRP A 468 9.56 41.15 -18.81
C TRP A 468 11.03 41.10 -19.22
N GLN A 469 11.72 42.23 -19.12
CA GLN A 469 13.16 42.30 -19.24
C GLN A 469 13.79 42.47 -17.86
N HIS A 470 14.48 41.42 -17.43
CA HIS A 470 15.14 41.37 -16.15
C HIS A 470 16.65 41.58 -16.28
N ARG A 471 17.26 42.06 -15.20
CA ARG A 471 18.70 42.30 -15.08
C ARG A 471 19.28 41.45 -13.95
N ARG A 472 20.33 40.68 -14.25
CA ARG A 472 21.07 39.87 -13.28
C ARG A 472 22.01 40.74 -12.43
N ARG A 473 22.61 40.15 -11.39
CA ARG A 473 23.59 40.83 -10.51
C ARG A 473 24.82 41.35 -11.28
N ASP A 474 25.28 40.61 -12.30
CA ASP A 474 26.40 40.98 -13.17
C ASP A 474 26.07 42.08 -14.20
N GLY A 475 24.80 42.52 -14.25
CA GLY A 475 24.32 43.53 -15.19
C GLY A 475 23.80 42.99 -16.53
N THR A 476 23.90 41.68 -16.78
CA THR A 476 23.37 41.06 -18.01
C THR A 476 21.85 41.14 -18.06
N LEU A 477 21.31 41.37 -19.26
CA LEU A 477 19.87 41.46 -19.50
C LEU A 477 19.33 40.12 -20.00
N MET A 478 18.17 39.72 -19.49
CA MET A 478 17.46 38.52 -19.92
C MET A 478 15.98 38.80 -20.14
N ARG A 479 15.41 38.20 -21.18
CA ARG A 479 13.96 38.18 -21.41
C ARG A 479 13.38 37.00 -20.66
N VAL A 480 12.43 37.27 -19.78
CA VAL A 480 11.80 36.26 -18.94
C VAL A 480 10.29 36.27 -19.10
N MET A 481 9.69 35.09 -19.01
CA MET A 481 8.25 34.93 -18.79
C MET A 481 8.04 34.83 -17.28
N VAL A 482 7.22 35.73 -16.72
CA VAL A 482 6.89 35.73 -15.29
C VAL A 482 5.44 35.29 -15.12
N GLN A 483 5.24 34.17 -14.44
CA GLN A 483 3.94 33.71 -14.00
C GLN A 483 3.79 34.02 -12.52
N SER A 484 2.69 34.66 -12.14
CA SER A 484 2.47 35.15 -10.78
C SER A 484 1.08 34.83 -10.27
N HIS A 485 0.98 34.50 -8.98
CA HIS A 485 -0.29 34.24 -8.30
C HIS A 485 -0.31 34.84 -6.89
N ASP A 486 -1.51 35.12 -6.37
CA ASP A 486 -1.69 35.65 -5.02
C ASP A 486 -1.44 34.57 -3.95
N LEU A 487 -0.86 34.99 -2.82
CA LEU A 487 -0.59 34.15 -1.66
C LEU A 487 -0.76 35.00 -0.39
N VAL A 488 -1.36 34.45 0.66
CA VAL A 488 -1.34 35.06 1.99
C VAL A 488 -0.31 34.35 2.84
N ARG A 489 0.67 35.08 3.37
CA ARG A 489 1.71 34.55 4.26
C ARG A 489 1.77 35.40 5.52
N ASP A 490 1.60 34.78 6.69
CA ASP A 490 1.64 35.45 7.99
C ASP A 490 0.69 36.67 8.08
N GLY A 491 -0.46 36.61 7.41
CA GLY A 491 -1.43 37.71 7.32
C GLY A 491 -1.03 38.85 6.36
N VAL A 492 0.07 38.70 5.62
CA VAL A 492 0.55 39.66 4.62
C VAL A 492 0.19 39.18 3.21
N ASP A 493 -0.46 40.07 2.44
CA ASP A 493 -0.73 39.85 1.03
C ASP A 493 0.57 39.84 0.23
N CYS A 494 0.92 38.66 -0.27
CA CYS A 494 2.11 38.39 -1.06
C CYS A 494 1.72 37.90 -2.47
N ARG A 495 2.70 37.93 -3.38
CA ARG A 495 2.61 37.22 -4.66
C ARG A 495 3.78 36.28 -4.79
N VAL A 496 3.51 35.06 -5.22
CA VAL A 496 4.53 34.09 -5.65
C VAL A 496 4.72 34.23 -7.15
N VAL A 497 5.97 34.21 -7.58
CA VAL A 497 6.35 34.27 -9.00
C VAL A 497 7.23 33.10 -9.36
N VAL A 498 6.96 32.52 -10.53
CA VAL A 498 7.80 31.58 -11.24
C VAL A 498 8.36 32.29 -12.46
N ILE A 499 9.66 32.18 -12.68
CA ILE A 499 10.38 32.93 -13.71
C ILE A 499 11.04 31.95 -14.67
N THR A 500 10.76 32.11 -15.95
CA THR A 500 11.32 31.29 -17.02
C THR A 500 12.17 32.14 -17.96
N ASP A 501 13.44 31.77 -18.16
CA ASP A 501 14.34 32.41 -19.14
C ASP A 501 13.98 31.93 -20.56
N ILE A 502 13.41 32.83 -21.37
CA ILE A 502 12.82 32.50 -22.68
C ILE A 502 13.90 32.06 -23.69
N PRO A 503 15.02 32.80 -23.88
CA PRO A 503 16.11 32.36 -24.77
C PRO A 503 16.73 31.00 -24.43
N ARG A 504 16.80 30.64 -23.14
CA ARG A 504 17.33 29.33 -22.72
C ARG A 504 16.36 28.19 -23.04
N GLN A 505 15.06 28.39 -22.79
CA GLN A 505 14.04 27.39 -23.10
C GLN A 505 13.94 27.13 -24.61
N HIS A 506 13.93 28.18 -25.43
CA HIS A 506 13.85 28.04 -26.87
C HIS A 506 15.05 27.27 -27.45
N ARG A 507 16.26 27.53 -26.94
CA ARG A 507 17.48 26.80 -27.34
C ARG A 507 17.48 25.33 -26.90
N ALA A 508 16.97 25.02 -25.71
CA ALA A 508 16.78 23.63 -25.26
C ALA A 508 15.76 22.90 -26.16
N GLN A 509 14.65 23.55 -26.50
CA GLN A 509 13.62 22.99 -27.37
C GLN A 509 14.13 22.73 -28.79
N LEU A 510 14.95 23.64 -29.34
CA LEU A 510 15.61 23.43 -30.64
C LEU A 510 16.58 22.24 -30.62
N ARG A 511 17.30 22.01 -29.51
CA ARG A 511 18.16 20.82 -29.35
C ARG A 511 17.35 19.53 -29.39
N ASP A 512 16.23 19.48 -28.66
CA ASP A 512 15.34 18.31 -28.66
C ASP A 512 14.72 18.06 -30.05
N GLN A 513 14.29 19.12 -30.74
CA GLN A 513 13.80 19.00 -32.11
C GLN A 513 14.88 18.50 -33.09
N SER A 514 16.12 18.96 -32.94
CA SER A 514 17.24 18.51 -33.79
C SER A 514 17.57 17.03 -33.54
N ARG A 515 17.50 16.57 -32.28
CA ARG A 515 17.66 15.15 -31.94
C ARG A 515 16.54 14.29 -32.52
N LEU A 516 15.28 14.69 -32.34
CA LEU A 516 14.12 13.93 -32.83
C LEU A 516 14.13 13.83 -34.36
N ARG A 517 14.44 14.92 -35.07
CA ARG A 517 14.56 14.92 -36.53
C ARG A 517 15.68 14.01 -37.02
N LEU A 518 16.84 14.01 -36.36
CA LEU A 518 17.92 13.09 -36.73
C LEU A 518 17.53 11.63 -36.51
N LEU A 519 16.83 11.30 -35.43
CA LEU A 519 16.30 9.95 -35.23
C LEU A 519 15.31 9.56 -36.34
N ASP A 520 14.41 10.47 -36.70
CA ASP A 520 13.44 10.23 -37.77
C ASP A 520 14.11 10.00 -39.13
N SER A 521 15.06 10.86 -39.51
CA SER A 521 15.84 10.69 -40.75
C SER A 521 16.71 9.43 -40.77
N LEU A 522 17.27 9.00 -39.62
CA LEU A 522 17.99 7.73 -39.53
C LEU A 522 17.07 6.52 -39.71
N VAL A 523 15.81 6.60 -39.29
CA VAL A 523 14.80 5.55 -39.52
C VAL A 523 14.41 5.50 -41.00
N HIS A 524 14.25 6.65 -41.65
CA HIS A 524 13.86 6.73 -43.07
C HIS A 524 15.02 6.46 -44.04
N GLY A 525 16.26 6.43 -43.55
CA GLY A 525 17.44 6.10 -44.35
C GLY A 525 17.92 7.26 -45.23
N ASP A 526 17.71 8.50 -44.80
CA ASP A 526 18.11 9.70 -45.53
C ASP A 526 19.64 9.73 -45.79
N PRO A 527 20.10 10.39 -46.88
CA PRO A 527 21.52 10.50 -47.17
C PRO A 527 22.32 11.16 -46.03
N LEU A 528 23.47 10.57 -45.68
CA LEU A 528 24.34 11.08 -44.61
C LEU A 528 24.74 12.56 -44.83
N ALA A 529 24.98 12.95 -46.08
CA ALA A 529 25.35 14.33 -46.42
C ALA A 529 24.26 15.34 -46.01
N ASP A 530 22.98 15.00 -46.20
CA ASP A 530 21.86 15.88 -45.87
C ASP A 530 21.70 16.03 -44.36
N LEU A 531 21.88 14.94 -43.61
CA LEU A 531 21.90 14.94 -42.15
C LEU A 531 23.01 15.84 -41.60
N LEU A 532 24.24 15.69 -42.09
CA LEU A 532 25.38 16.50 -41.65
C LEU A 532 25.21 17.97 -42.05
N ARG A 533 24.65 18.23 -43.24
CA ARG A 533 24.31 19.59 -43.71
C ARG A 533 23.31 20.25 -42.77
N GLN A 534 22.27 19.53 -42.36
CA GLN A 534 21.26 20.07 -41.46
C GLN A 534 21.84 20.39 -40.08
N LEU A 535 22.70 19.52 -39.52
CA LEU A 535 23.37 19.77 -38.25
C LEU A 535 24.24 21.05 -38.29
N ALA A 536 24.93 21.29 -39.40
CA ALA A 536 25.67 22.53 -39.61
C ALA A 536 24.72 23.74 -39.63
N LEU A 537 23.63 23.69 -40.41
CA LEU A 537 22.65 24.78 -40.49
C LEU A 537 21.94 25.07 -39.16
N ASP A 538 21.58 24.04 -38.39
CA ASP A 538 20.95 24.20 -37.08
C ASP A 538 21.89 24.92 -36.09
N HIS A 539 23.21 24.67 -36.16
CA HIS A 539 24.20 25.39 -35.37
C HIS A 539 24.34 26.85 -35.82
N GLU A 540 24.42 27.11 -37.12
CA GLU A 540 24.50 28.47 -37.67
C GLU A 540 23.26 29.31 -37.33
N ALA A 541 22.08 28.69 -37.31
CA ALA A 541 20.83 29.34 -36.90
C ALA A 541 20.80 29.65 -35.39
N ALA A 542 21.34 28.77 -34.56
CA ALA A 542 21.41 28.97 -33.11
C ALA A 542 22.43 30.05 -32.71
N PHE A 543 23.50 30.22 -33.49
CA PHE A 543 24.58 31.18 -33.24
C PHE A 543 24.85 32.04 -34.48
N PRO A 544 24.15 33.18 -34.64
CA PRO A 544 24.33 34.06 -35.79
C PRO A 544 25.78 34.52 -35.97
N GLY A 545 26.27 34.44 -37.21
CA GLY A 545 27.64 34.78 -37.58
C GLY A 545 28.64 33.63 -37.47
N SER A 546 28.20 32.45 -37.04
CA SER A 546 28.95 31.20 -37.12
C SER A 546 28.79 30.57 -38.51
N LEU A 547 29.86 29.96 -39.02
CA LEU A 547 29.87 29.13 -40.24
C LEU A 547 30.36 27.74 -39.83
N CYS A 548 29.72 26.67 -40.29
CA CYS A 548 30.01 25.32 -39.82
C CYS A 548 30.52 24.39 -40.93
N SER A 549 31.41 23.48 -40.56
CA SER A 549 31.81 22.35 -41.40
C SER A 549 31.89 21.05 -40.63
N VAL A 550 31.41 19.96 -41.20
CA VAL A 550 31.62 18.59 -40.77
C VAL A 550 32.58 17.91 -41.74
N LEU A 551 33.73 17.48 -41.24
CA LEU A 551 34.69 16.68 -41.99
C LEU A 551 34.73 15.27 -41.44
N LEU A 552 34.78 14.26 -42.30
CA LEU A 552 34.80 12.84 -41.93
C LEU A 552 36.20 12.26 -42.13
N LEU A 553 36.62 11.39 -41.22
CA LEU A 553 37.89 10.69 -41.37
C LEU A 553 37.76 9.61 -42.45
N ASP A 554 38.68 9.56 -43.39
CA ASP A 554 38.70 8.53 -44.44
C ASP A 554 38.91 7.11 -43.88
N ASP A 555 38.76 6.10 -44.74
CA ASP A 555 38.91 4.70 -44.34
C ASP A 555 40.38 4.35 -44.00
N SER A 556 41.35 5.07 -44.55
CA SER A 556 42.77 4.90 -44.20
C SER A 556 43.11 5.45 -42.82
N GLY A 557 42.29 6.36 -42.30
CA GLY A 557 42.48 7.02 -41.01
C GLY A 557 43.54 8.12 -41.05
N THR A 558 43.90 8.63 -42.22
CA THR A 558 45.00 9.59 -42.39
C THR A 558 44.54 10.96 -42.87
N CYS A 559 43.37 11.06 -43.48
CA CYS A 559 42.89 12.30 -44.10
C CYS A 559 41.43 12.59 -43.74
N LEU A 560 41.07 13.87 -43.75
CA LEU A 560 39.71 14.35 -43.55
C LEU A 560 39.06 14.66 -44.89
N GLU A 561 37.95 14.01 -45.17
CA GLU A 561 37.10 14.23 -46.33
C GLU A 561 35.93 15.15 -45.99
N HIS A 562 35.48 15.90 -46.99
CA HIS A 562 34.34 16.79 -46.85
C HIS A 562 33.03 16.01 -46.62
N GLY A 563 32.42 16.20 -45.45
CA GLY A 563 31.08 15.69 -45.13
C GLY A 563 29.99 16.70 -45.49
N ALA A 564 30.02 17.87 -44.83
CA ALA A 564 29.08 18.97 -45.11
C ALA A 564 29.63 20.33 -44.66
N ALA A 565 29.52 21.36 -45.49
CA ALA A 565 29.88 22.74 -45.14
C ALA A 565 29.01 23.74 -45.92
N PRO A 566 27.74 23.96 -45.50
CA PRO A 566 26.72 24.61 -46.32
C PRO A 566 26.99 26.09 -46.60
N SER A 567 27.64 26.79 -45.67
CA SER A 567 27.82 28.26 -45.72
C SER A 567 29.26 28.69 -45.98
N LEU A 568 30.18 27.74 -46.14
CA LEU A 568 31.57 28.01 -46.56
C LEU A 568 31.68 28.08 -48.09
N PRO A 569 32.61 28.89 -48.64
CA PRO A 569 32.81 28.96 -50.09
C PRO A 569 33.29 27.64 -50.69
N ASP A 570 32.82 27.31 -51.90
CA ASP A 570 33.16 26.04 -52.58
C ASP A 570 34.67 25.82 -52.76
N PHE A 571 35.42 26.89 -53.10
CA PHE A 571 36.88 26.79 -53.24
C PHE A 571 37.56 26.38 -51.93
N TYR A 572 37.01 26.81 -50.79
CA TYR A 572 37.52 26.47 -49.47
C TYR A 572 37.19 25.01 -49.14
N ASN A 573 35.95 24.59 -49.41
CA ASN A 573 35.49 23.21 -49.21
C ASN A 573 36.30 22.20 -50.04
N GLN A 574 36.64 22.56 -51.29
CA GLN A 574 37.50 21.74 -52.16
C GLN A 574 38.93 21.65 -51.64
N ALA A 575 39.49 22.75 -51.14
CA ALA A 575 40.86 22.79 -50.65
C ALA A 575 41.07 22.04 -49.33
N ILE A 576 40.04 21.96 -48.47
CA ILE A 576 40.10 21.20 -47.21
C ILE A 576 39.70 19.72 -47.37
N HIS A 577 39.19 19.31 -48.53
CA HIS A 577 38.90 17.92 -48.83
C HIS A 577 40.20 17.13 -49.04
N GLY A 578 40.39 16.05 -48.28
CA GLY A 578 41.62 15.23 -48.32
C GLY A 578 42.76 15.79 -47.46
N MET A 579 42.47 16.73 -46.55
CA MET A 579 43.47 17.30 -45.66
C MET A 579 44.00 16.25 -44.67
N ALA A 580 45.33 16.11 -44.56
CA ALA A 580 45.96 15.19 -43.62
C ALA A 580 45.68 15.57 -42.15
N ILE A 581 45.55 14.56 -41.28
CA ILE A 581 45.47 14.76 -39.84
C ILE A 581 46.88 14.79 -39.23
N GLY A 582 47.09 15.65 -38.24
CA GLY A 582 48.39 15.75 -37.57
C GLY A 582 48.48 16.96 -36.63
N PRO A 583 49.53 17.01 -35.80
CA PRO A 583 49.79 18.17 -34.96
C PRO A 583 50.12 19.37 -35.86
N GLY A 584 49.34 20.45 -35.75
CA GLY A 584 49.56 21.66 -36.54
C GLY A 584 48.85 21.68 -37.90
N MET A 585 47.97 20.73 -38.19
CA MET A 585 47.17 20.68 -39.42
C MET A 585 45.84 21.45 -39.26
N GLY A 586 45.93 22.76 -39.00
CA GLY A 586 44.78 23.62 -38.68
C GLY A 586 44.04 23.17 -37.42
N ALA A 587 42.84 23.73 -37.19
CA ALA A 587 42.00 23.33 -36.06
C ALA A 587 41.42 21.91 -36.24
N CYS A 588 40.92 21.59 -37.44
CA CYS A 588 40.25 20.31 -37.71
C CYS A 588 41.21 19.12 -37.70
N GLY A 589 42.34 19.19 -38.42
CA GLY A 589 43.31 18.10 -38.45
C GLY A 589 43.94 17.84 -37.08
N THR A 590 44.23 18.90 -36.31
CA THR A 590 44.76 18.78 -34.95
C THR A 590 43.70 18.19 -33.98
N ALA A 591 42.44 18.60 -34.08
CA ALA A 591 41.37 18.07 -33.22
C ALA A 591 41.10 16.59 -33.50
N CYS A 592 41.11 16.18 -34.77
CA CYS A 592 40.94 14.78 -35.14
C CYS A 592 42.10 13.91 -34.65
N HIS A 593 43.34 14.40 -34.78
CA HIS A 593 44.55 13.71 -34.32
C HIS A 593 44.62 13.56 -32.80
N SER A 594 44.35 14.64 -32.07
CA SER A 594 44.44 14.65 -30.60
C SER A 594 43.24 14.02 -29.90
N GLY A 595 42.10 13.88 -30.60
CA GLY A 595 40.83 13.51 -29.99
C GLY A 595 40.28 14.56 -29.01
N GLN A 596 40.84 15.78 -29.02
CA GLN A 596 40.47 16.88 -28.15
C GLN A 596 40.01 18.09 -28.96
N ARG A 597 39.19 18.94 -28.33
CA ARG A 597 38.78 20.20 -28.94
C ARG A 597 39.98 21.11 -29.14
N VAL A 598 40.00 21.78 -30.28
CA VAL A 598 41.00 22.79 -30.63
C VAL A 598 40.31 24.12 -30.85
N VAL A 599 40.72 25.15 -30.12
CA VAL A 599 40.28 26.55 -30.32
C VAL A 599 41.44 27.35 -30.91
N THR A 600 41.16 28.04 -31.99
CA THR A 600 42.02 29.04 -32.64
C THR A 600 41.33 30.40 -32.52
N GLU A 601 41.85 31.25 -31.65
CA GLU A 601 41.27 32.57 -31.38
C GLU A 601 41.49 33.55 -32.54
N ASP A 602 42.69 33.50 -33.15
CA ASP A 602 43.08 34.30 -34.30
C ASP A 602 43.89 33.48 -35.30
N ILE A 603 43.27 33.11 -36.42
CA ILE A 603 43.86 32.34 -37.53
C ILE A 603 45.08 33.05 -38.14
N ALA A 604 45.11 34.39 -38.15
CA ALA A 604 46.21 35.13 -38.78
C ALA A 604 47.53 34.95 -38.02
N THR A 605 47.47 34.71 -36.71
CA THR A 605 48.65 34.59 -35.85
C THR A 605 48.95 33.16 -35.42
N ASP A 606 47.97 32.26 -35.48
CA ASP A 606 48.12 30.90 -35.00
C ASP A 606 49.11 30.08 -35.87
N PRO A 607 50.14 29.43 -35.27
CA PRO A 607 51.11 28.62 -36.00
C PRO A 607 50.51 27.40 -36.73
N ARG A 608 49.42 26.83 -36.20
CA ARG A 608 48.74 25.65 -36.78
C ARG A 608 48.06 25.96 -38.12
N TRP A 609 47.92 27.25 -38.45
CA TRP A 609 47.30 27.71 -39.68
C TRP A 609 48.32 28.14 -40.73
N ALA A 610 49.63 27.95 -40.51
CA ALA A 610 50.67 28.42 -41.44
C ALA A 610 50.40 28.02 -42.90
N ASP A 611 50.05 26.75 -43.14
CA ASP A 611 49.79 26.22 -44.48
C ASP A 611 48.40 26.61 -45.04
N PHE A 612 47.47 27.03 -44.16
CA PHE A 612 46.08 27.33 -44.50
C PHE A 612 45.72 28.82 -44.43
N ARG A 613 46.65 29.69 -43.99
CA ARG A 613 46.37 31.11 -43.67
C ARG A 613 45.90 31.90 -44.88
N ALA A 614 46.55 31.72 -46.03
CA ALA A 614 46.17 32.37 -47.27
C ALA A 614 44.75 31.94 -47.72
N LEU A 615 44.45 30.64 -47.61
CA LEU A 615 43.16 30.06 -47.95
C LEU A 615 42.04 30.57 -47.02
N ALA A 616 42.28 30.58 -45.70
CA ALA A 616 41.35 31.07 -44.69
C ALA A 616 41.08 32.58 -44.84
N SER A 617 42.12 33.36 -45.13
CA SER A 617 41.98 34.80 -45.40
C SER A 617 41.13 35.07 -46.65
N GLN A 618 41.30 34.28 -47.72
CA GLN A 618 40.48 34.40 -48.93
C GLN A 618 39.01 34.06 -48.66
N ALA A 619 38.74 33.11 -47.74
CA ALA A 619 37.39 32.75 -47.32
C ALA A 619 36.79 33.72 -46.27
N GLY A 620 37.57 34.69 -45.78
CA GLY A 620 37.15 35.66 -44.78
C GLY A 620 36.96 35.05 -43.38
N LEU A 621 37.77 34.06 -43.04
CA LEU A 621 37.74 33.34 -41.75
C LEU A 621 38.86 33.88 -40.84
N ALA A 622 38.53 34.19 -39.59
CA ALA A 622 39.44 34.80 -38.63
C ALA A 622 39.59 34.02 -37.32
N ALA A 623 38.59 33.22 -36.92
CA ALA A 623 38.69 32.30 -35.78
C ALA A 623 38.05 30.96 -36.12
N CYS A 624 38.48 29.89 -35.43
CA CYS A 624 37.94 28.56 -35.63
C CYS A 624 38.03 27.71 -34.35
N TRP A 625 36.97 27.00 -33.99
CA TRP A 625 37.04 25.92 -33.02
C TRP A 625 36.47 24.63 -33.60
N SER A 626 37.25 23.56 -33.44
CA SER A 626 36.92 22.24 -33.94
C SER A 626 36.74 21.27 -32.79
N THR A 627 35.57 20.63 -32.77
CA THR A 627 35.22 19.57 -31.83
C THR A 627 35.34 18.22 -32.54
N PRO A 628 36.07 17.23 -32.01
CA PRO A 628 36.18 15.94 -32.63
C PRO A 628 34.84 15.19 -32.60
N VAL A 629 34.51 14.54 -33.71
CA VAL A 629 33.36 13.62 -33.80
C VAL A 629 33.88 12.25 -33.39
N LEU A 630 33.54 11.81 -32.18
CA LEU A 630 34.08 10.60 -31.58
C LEU A 630 33.05 9.45 -31.65
N GLY A 631 33.47 8.33 -32.23
CA GLY A 631 32.72 7.08 -32.22
C GLY A 631 32.88 6.29 -30.92
N PRO A 632 32.30 5.07 -30.86
CA PRO A 632 32.43 4.18 -29.71
C PRO A 632 33.91 3.94 -29.34
N GLY A 633 34.22 3.98 -28.05
CA GLY A 633 35.59 3.81 -27.54
C GLY A 633 36.51 5.02 -27.75
N GLY A 634 35.98 6.20 -28.11
CA GLY A 634 36.77 7.43 -28.28
C GLY A 634 37.54 7.51 -29.59
N ARG A 635 37.25 6.64 -30.56
CA ARG A 635 37.90 6.67 -31.88
C ARG A 635 37.40 7.88 -32.69
N PRO A 636 38.28 8.71 -33.26
CA PRO A 636 37.85 9.82 -34.12
C PRO A 636 37.21 9.28 -35.42
N LEU A 637 36.03 9.81 -35.73
CA LEU A 637 35.29 9.59 -36.98
C LEU A 637 35.33 10.81 -37.89
N GLY A 638 35.76 11.97 -37.37
CA GLY A 638 35.73 13.25 -38.07
C GLY A 638 35.83 14.43 -37.12
N THR A 639 35.42 15.60 -37.58
CA THR A 639 35.37 16.85 -36.82
C THR A 639 34.14 17.69 -37.17
N PHE A 640 33.62 18.40 -36.17
CA PHE A 640 32.63 19.45 -36.32
C PHE A 640 33.32 20.77 -35.99
N ALA A 641 33.52 21.62 -36.98
CA ALA A 641 34.20 22.88 -36.85
C ALA A 641 33.25 24.07 -37.05
N VAL A 642 33.51 25.12 -36.28
CA VAL A 642 32.81 26.39 -36.33
C VAL A 642 33.81 27.48 -36.60
N TYR A 643 33.48 28.38 -37.53
CA TYR A 643 34.32 29.49 -37.94
C TYR A 643 33.62 30.82 -37.70
N ARG A 644 34.42 31.86 -37.42
CA ARG A 644 33.96 33.25 -37.33
C ARG A 644 34.75 34.13 -38.29
N ARG A 645 34.12 35.23 -38.71
CA ARG A 645 34.74 36.26 -39.55
C ARG A 645 35.59 37.27 -38.76
N GLN A 646 35.51 37.24 -37.43
CA GLN A 646 36.29 38.09 -36.53
C GLN A 646 37.05 37.21 -35.53
N PRO A 647 38.25 37.61 -35.07
CA PRO A 647 38.96 36.94 -33.98
C PRO A 647 38.11 36.90 -32.71
N GLY A 648 38.22 35.81 -31.96
CA GLY A 648 37.48 35.66 -30.71
C GLY A 648 37.45 34.25 -30.15
N VAL A 649 36.92 34.15 -28.93
CA VAL A 649 36.72 32.89 -28.21
C VAL A 649 35.24 32.51 -28.18
N PRO A 650 34.91 31.21 -28.26
CA PRO A 650 33.53 30.76 -28.13
C PRO A 650 33.04 30.90 -26.69
N GLY A 651 31.75 31.21 -26.53
CA GLY A 651 31.09 31.15 -25.21
C GLY A 651 30.74 29.71 -24.81
N ASP A 652 30.54 29.47 -23.51
CA ASP A 652 30.23 28.13 -22.97
C ASP A 652 28.99 27.49 -23.62
N GLU A 653 27.91 28.27 -23.82
CA GLU A 653 26.68 27.77 -24.45
C GLU A 653 26.90 27.34 -25.92
N GLU A 654 27.79 28.02 -26.67
CA GLU A 654 28.12 27.68 -28.06
C GLU A 654 28.99 26.42 -28.13
N LEU A 655 29.93 26.30 -27.19
CA LEU A 655 30.76 25.11 -27.01
C LEU A 655 29.93 23.87 -26.68
N ASP A 656 28.92 24.01 -25.81
CA ASP A 656 27.99 22.92 -25.47
C ASP A 656 27.14 22.51 -26.66
N HIS A 657 26.68 23.47 -27.46
CA HIS A 657 25.93 23.18 -28.68
C HIS A 657 26.79 22.49 -29.74
N ALA A 658 28.04 22.91 -29.92
CA ALA A 658 28.99 22.26 -30.83
C ALA A 658 29.29 20.81 -30.41
N ASN A 659 29.43 20.54 -29.10
CA ASN A 659 29.58 19.18 -28.57
C ASN A 659 28.35 18.32 -28.88
N PHE A 660 27.15 18.88 -28.67
CA PHE A 660 25.90 18.19 -28.97
C PHE A 660 25.79 17.84 -30.47
N ALA A 661 26.08 18.79 -31.36
CA ALA A 661 26.08 18.56 -32.80
C ALA A 661 27.12 17.50 -33.22
N ALA A 662 28.34 17.54 -32.65
CA ALA A 662 29.37 16.53 -32.89
C ALA A 662 28.93 15.12 -32.44
N GLY A 663 28.23 15.02 -31.31
CA GLY A 663 27.67 13.75 -30.83
C GLY A 663 26.60 13.17 -31.76
N LEU A 664 25.71 14.03 -32.28
CA LEU A 664 24.71 13.61 -33.27
C LEU A 664 25.34 13.20 -34.61
N ALA A 665 26.36 13.93 -35.06
CA ALA A 665 27.13 13.55 -36.24
C ALA A 665 27.82 12.18 -36.06
N ALA A 666 28.37 11.90 -34.88
CA ALA A 666 29.00 10.61 -34.58
C ALA A 666 28.00 9.45 -34.69
N LEU A 667 26.78 9.64 -34.18
CA LEU A 667 25.70 8.66 -34.29
C LEU A 667 25.33 8.41 -35.75
N ALA A 668 25.11 9.47 -36.53
CA ALA A 668 24.73 9.35 -37.93
C ALA A 668 25.80 8.65 -38.78
N VAL A 669 27.07 9.03 -38.60
CA VAL A 669 28.22 8.40 -39.27
C VAL A 669 28.36 6.93 -38.86
N GLY A 670 28.22 6.62 -37.57
CA GLY A 670 28.29 5.27 -37.05
C GLY A 670 27.21 4.35 -37.63
N GLN A 671 25.97 4.84 -37.70
CA GLN A 671 24.84 4.12 -38.30
C GLN A 671 25.09 3.87 -39.79
N HIS A 672 25.47 4.91 -40.54
CA HIS A 672 25.71 4.82 -41.98
C HIS A 672 26.82 3.80 -42.32
N ARG A 673 27.96 3.87 -41.61
CA ARG A 673 29.07 2.91 -41.79
C ARG A 673 28.68 1.48 -41.42
N SER A 674 27.79 1.29 -40.46
CA SER A 674 27.31 -0.05 -40.08
C SER A 674 26.37 -0.62 -41.15
N ALA A 675 25.46 0.22 -41.67
CA ALA A 675 24.57 -0.15 -42.77
C ALA A 675 25.31 -0.42 -44.08
N GLN A 676 26.39 0.33 -44.39
CA GLN A 676 27.26 0.04 -45.53
C GLN A 676 28.00 -1.30 -45.36
N ARG A 677 28.65 -1.52 -44.20
CA ARG A 677 29.35 -2.78 -43.91
C ARG A 677 28.45 -4.00 -44.02
N LEU A 678 27.21 -3.90 -43.54
CA LEU A 678 26.23 -4.97 -43.67
C LEU A 678 25.92 -5.24 -45.14
N ARG A 679 25.58 -4.20 -45.92
CA ARG A 679 25.29 -4.32 -47.36
C ARG A 679 26.47 -4.91 -48.15
N ASP A 680 27.69 -4.48 -47.86
CA ASP A 680 28.90 -5.00 -48.51
C ASP A 680 29.16 -6.46 -48.14
N SER A 681 28.90 -6.84 -46.88
CA SER A 681 29.00 -8.23 -46.42
C SER A 681 27.94 -9.11 -47.08
N GLU A 682 26.69 -8.66 -47.15
CA GLU A 682 25.58 -9.37 -47.82
C GLU A 682 25.87 -9.56 -49.30
N ARG A 683 26.34 -8.51 -49.99
CA ARG A 683 26.74 -8.59 -51.39
C ARG A 683 27.87 -9.58 -51.60
N ARG A 684 28.91 -9.55 -50.75
CA ARG A 684 30.03 -10.48 -50.82
C ARG A 684 29.57 -11.94 -50.63
N LEU A 685 28.69 -12.20 -49.66
CA LEU A 685 28.11 -13.53 -49.44
C LEU A 685 27.28 -13.99 -50.64
N ALA A 686 26.46 -13.10 -51.22
CA ALA A 686 25.70 -13.39 -52.43
C ALA A 686 26.63 -13.75 -53.60
N ASP A 687 27.66 -12.93 -53.86
CA ASP A 687 28.63 -13.17 -54.93
C ASP A 687 29.40 -14.48 -54.72
N THR A 688 29.82 -14.78 -53.49
CA THR A 688 30.46 -16.06 -53.13
C THR A 688 29.54 -17.24 -53.41
N LEU A 689 28.26 -17.18 -52.97
CA LEU A 689 27.30 -18.25 -53.23
C LEU A 689 27.06 -18.46 -54.73
N GLN A 690 26.98 -17.38 -55.51
CA GLN A 690 26.81 -17.46 -56.97
C GLN A 690 28.02 -18.08 -57.69
N ALA A 691 29.23 -17.93 -57.15
CA ALA A 691 30.47 -18.45 -57.75
C ALA A 691 30.72 -19.95 -57.47
N VAL A 692 30.02 -20.58 -56.52
CA VAL A 692 30.19 -22.01 -56.21
C VAL A 692 29.76 -22.88 -57.41
N PRO A 693 30.60 -23.84 -57.86
CA PRO A 693 30.30 -24.64 -59.05
C PRO A 693 29.23 -25.72 -58.80
N ASP A 694 29.07 -26.18 -57.56
CA ASP A 694 28.06 -27.16 -57.17
C ASP A 694 26.67 -26.49 -57.03
N PRO A 695 25.58 -27.11 -57.53
CA PRO A 695 24.22 -26.66 -57.26
C PRO A 695 23.91 -26.54 -55.77
N ILE A 696 23.52 -25.34 -55.34
CA ILE A 696 23.09 -25.03 -53.97
C ILE A 696 21.68 -24.43 -54.01
N TRP A 697 20.81 -24.94 -53.13
CA TRP A 697 19.47 -24.39 -52.90
C TRP A 697 19.09 -24.35 -51.43
N LEU A 698 18.22 -23.41 -51.08
CA LEU A 698 17.60 -23.30 -49.76
C LEU A 698 16.09 -23.30 -49.93
N LYS A 699 15.40 -24.13 -49.15
CA LYS A 699 13.94 -24.15 -49.05
C LYS A 699 13.45 -23.80 -47.65
N ASP A 700 12.28 -23.18 -47.54
CA ASP A 700 11.60 -22.99 -46.25
C ASP A 700 10.98 -24.30 -45.73
N ALA A 701 10.37 -24.24 -44.54
CA ALA A 701 9.68 -25.38 -43.92
C ALA A 701 8.48 -25.90 -44.72
N GLN A 702 7.91 -25.08 -45.62
CA GLN A 702 6.81 -25.44 -46.52
C GLN A 702 7.32 -26.01 -47.86
N GLY A 703 8.63 -26.06 -48.07
CA GLY A 703 9.28 -26.58 -49.27
C GLY A 703 9.40 -25.55 -50.41
N ALA A 704 9.09 -24.28 -50.17
CA ALA A 704 9.27 -23.23 -51.17
C ALA A 704 10.74 -22.81 -51.29
N LEU A 705 11.21 -22.60 -52.51
CA LEU A 705 12.60 -22.25 -52.81
C LEU A 705 12.88 -20.78 -52.41
N LEU A 706 13.71 -20.59 -51.39
CA LEU A 706 14.14 -19.26 -50.90
C LEU A 706 15.38 -18.74 -51.64
N LEU A 707 16.33 -19.63 -51.92
CA LEU A 707 17.59 -19.27 -52.58
C LEU A 707 18.03 -20.39 -53.53
N ALA A 708 18.61 -19.98 -54.64
CA ALA A 708 19.36 -20.87 -55.55
C ALA A 708 20.60 -20.14 -56.08
N ASN A 709 21.72 -20.85 -56.17
CA ASN A 709 22.90 -20.31 -56.84
C ASN A 709 22.85 -20.50 -58.36
N ALA A 710 23.82 -19.92 -59.08
CA ALA A 710 23.91 -19.97 -60.52
C ALA A 710 24.07 -21.41 -61.06
N ALA A 711 24.72 -22.30 -60.32
CA ALA A 711 24.87 -23.71 -60.69
C ALA A 711 23.53 -24.47 -60.63
N TYR A 712 22.73 -24.25 -59.58
CA TYR A 712 21.39 -24.82 -59.48
C TYR A 712 20.47 -24.33 -60.59
N ARG A 713 20.51 -23.02 -60.92
CA ARG A 713 19.71 -22.47 -62.04
C ARG A 713 20.07 -23.11 -63.38
N ARG A 714 21.37 -23.32 -63.64
CA ARG A 714 21.85 -24.03 -64.84
C ARG A 714 21.35 -25.48 -64.91
N LEU A 715 21.25 -26.16 -63.76
CA LEU A 715 20.73 -27.51 -63.65
C LEU A 715 19.19 -27.56 -63.81
N ALA A 716 18.48 -26.49 -63.43
CA ALA A 716 17.03 -26.47 -63.37
C ALA A 716 16.32 -26.26 -64.71
N VAL A 717 16.71 -25.28 -65.53
CA VAL A 717 16.30 -25.10 -66.95
C VAL A 717 17.30 -24.14 -67.61
N GLY A 718 17.61 -24.31 -68.91
CA GLY A 718 18.48 -23.42 -69.69
C GLY A 718 18.27 -21.93 -69.39
N GLY A 719 19.37 -21.23 -69.07
CA GLY A 719 19.40 -20.00 -68.26
C GLY A 719 18.41 -18.90 -68.65
N ASP A 720 17.61 -18.48 -67.66
CA ASP A 720 17.06 -17.12 -67.39
C ASP A 720 15.73 -17.10 -66.59
N ALA A 721 15.43 -18.13 -65.77
CA ALA A 721 14.23 -18.11 -64.91
C ALA A 721 14.51 -17.57 -63.48
N THR A 722 13.56 -16.76 -62.96
CA THR A 722 13.56 -16.18 -61.60
C THR A 722 13.25 -17.22 -60.49
N PRO A 723 13.69 -17.01 -59.22
CA PRO A 723 13.48 -17.96 -58.09
C PRO A 723 12.04 -18.46 -57.93
N ALA A 724 11.06 -17.58 -58.11
CA ALA A 724 9.63 -17.89 -57.94
C ALA A 724 9.02 -18.73 -59.09
N THR A 725 9.73 -18.87 -60.21
CA THR A 725 9.22 -19.53 -61.44
C THR A 725 10.09 -20.68 -61.90
N LEU A 726 11.15 -21.01 -61.17
CA LEU A 726 12.00 -22.16 -61.48
C LEU A 726 11.26 -23.43 -61.08
N PRO A 727 10.88 -24.32 -62.01
CA PRO A 727 10.51 -25.67 -61.62
C PRO A 727 11.73 -26.29 -60.91
N PRO A 728 11.53 -27.06 -59.84
CA PRO A 728 12.62 -27.79 -59.23
C PRO A 728 13.21 -28.67 -60.34
N VAL A 729 14.54 -28.61 -60.49
CA VAL A 729 15.46 -29.34 -61.39
C VAL A 729 14.86 -30.01 -62.64
N ALA A 730 15.46 -29.88 -63.83
CA ALA A 730 15.18 -30.69 -65.03
C ALA A 730 15.47 -32.20 -64.82
N ALA A 731 14.75 -32.79 -63.89
CA ALA A 731 14.77 -34.14 -63.42
C ALA A 731 13.33 -34.64 -63.57
N SER A 732 13.16 -35.91 -63.96
CA SER A 732 11.83 -36.50 -64.13
C SER A 732 10.95 -36.25 -62.89
N ALA A 733 9.62 -36.23 -63.04
CA ALA A 733 8.68 -36.05 -61.92
C ALA A 733 8.96 -36.99 -60.72
N HIS A 734 9.58 -38.15 -60.98
CA HIS A 734 10.08 -39.09 -59.98
C HIS A 734 11.18 -38.51 -59.08
N ASN A 735 12.19 -37.84 -59.66
CA ASN A 735 13.30 -37.24 -58.90
C ASN A 735 12.84 -36.05 -58.05
N LEU A 736 11.80 -35.33 -58.49
CA LEU A 736 11.22 -34.22 -57.74
C LEU A 736 10.45 -34.67 -56.50
N ALA A 737 9.67 -35.74 -56.63
CA ALA A 737 8.99 -36.36 -55.49
C ALA A 737 10.00 -36.93 -54.49
N ALA A 738 11.09 -37.55 -54.97
CA ALA A 738 12.15 -38.08 -54.12
C ALA A 738 12.88 -36.97 -53.33
N LEU A 739 13.28 -35.88 -54.00
CA LEU A 739 13.94 -34.74 -53.33
C LEU A 739 13.02 -34.08 -52.30
N ALA A 740 11.72 -33.91 -52.61
CA ALA A 740 10.77 -33.37 -51.65
C ALA A 740 10.56 -34.29 -50.43
N ALA A 741 10.60 -35.61 -50.65
CA ALA A 741 10.53 -36.59 -49.57
C ALA A 741 11.79 -36.57 -48.69
N ASP A 742 12.97 -36.46 -49.30
CA ASP A 742 14.26 -36.35 -48.61
C ASP A 742 14.32 -35.04 -47.80
N ASP A 743 13.92 -33.91 -48.38
CA ASP A 743 13.81 -32.61 -47.70
C ASP A 743 12.88 -32.69 -46.48
N ALA A 744 11.69 -33.27 -46.64
CA ALA A 744 10.73 -33.43 -45.55
C ALA A 744 11.23 -34.40 -44.47
N ALA A 745 11.99 -35.43 -44.84
CA ALA A 745 12.59 -36.36 -43.88
C ALA A 745 13.68 -35.67 -43.04
N VAL A 746 14.58 -34.92 -43.68
CA VAL A 746 15.64 -34.17 -43.00
C VAL A 746 15.07 -33.09 -42.08
N ALA A 747 14.05 -32.35 -42.52
CA ALA A 747 13.37 -31.36 -41.69
C ALA A 747 12.73 -31.98 -40.44
N ARG A 748 12.19 -33.20 -40.53
CA ARG A 748 11.63 -33.92 -39.38
C ARG A 748 12.69 -34.53 -38.47
N SER A 749 13.75 -35.09 -39.03
CA SER A 749 14.77 -35.80 -38.24
C SER A 749 15.77 -34.86 -37.58
N GLY A 750 15.95 -33.65 -38.10
CA GLY A 750 16.95 -32.70 -37.61
C GLY A 750 18.39 -33.12 -37.87
N THR A 751 18.60 -34.15 -38.71
CA THR A 751 19.92 -34.70 -39.05
C THR A 751 20.18 -34.60 -40.55
N PRO A 752 21.40 -34.26 -40.99
CA PRO A 752 21.74 -34.26 -42.41
C PRO A 752 21.53 -35.64 -43.06
N ALA A 753 21.06 -35.67 -44.30
CA ALA A 753 20.96 -36.88 -45.10
C ALA A 753 21.75 -36.73 -46.40
N THR A 754 22.32 -37.84 -46.86
CA THR A 754 23.07 -37.91 -48.12
C THR A 754 22.45 -38.97 -49.03
N ALA A 755 22.25 -38.64 -50.29
CA ALA A 755 21.65 -39.54 -51.27
C ALA A 755 22.30 -39.41 -52.65
N GLU A 756 22.63 -40.53 -53.25
CA GLU A 756 23.12 -40.57 -54.64
C GLU A 756 21.93 -40.61 -55.61
N ARG A 757 21.97 -39.77 -56.65
CA ARG A 757 20.87 -39.56 -57.60
C ARG A 757 21.41 -39.33 -59.01
N TRP A 758 20.87 -40.07 -59.97
CA TRP A 758 21.13 -39.79 -61.38
C TRP A 758 20.25 -38.64 -61.87
N LEU A 759 20.87 -37.55 -62.30
CA LEU A 759 20.19 -36.37 -62.84
C LEU A 759 20.57 -36.18 -64.32
N SER A 760 19.68 -35.56 -65.09
CA SER A 760 19.95 -35.13 -66.46
C SER A 760 20.47 -33.70 -66.43
N VAL A 761 21.61 -33.45 -67.07
CA VAL A 761 22.27 -32.14 -67.08
C VAL A 761 22.06 -31.50 -68.47
N PRO A 762 21.41 -30.33 -68.56
CA PRO A 762 21.25 -29.57 -69.82
C PRO A 762 22.61 -29.05 -70.36
N PRO A 763 22.72 -28.69 -71.66
CA PRO A 763 21.70 -28.76 -72.71
C PRO A 763 21.60 -30.13 -73.41
N ASP A 764 22.64 -30.96 -73.32
CA ASP A 764 22.73 -32.24 -74.05
C ASP A 764 21.99 -33.39 -73.35
N HIS A 765 21.34 -33.09 -72.21
CA HIS A 765 20.61 -34.03 -71.37
C HIS A 765 21.40 -35.27 -70.93
N HIS A 766 22.73 -35.18 -70.90
CA HIS A 766 23.57 -36.29 -70.45
C HIS A 766 23.26 -36.64 -68.99
N ARG A 767 23.39 -37.92 -68.64
CA ARG A 767 23.12 -38.41 -67.29
C ARG A 767 24.39 -38.33 -66.46
N ALA A 768 24.33 -37.59 -65.36
CA ALA A 768 25.39 -37.51 -64.35
C ALA A 768 24.86 -37.99 -62.99
N LEU A 769 25.73 -38.60 -62.19
CA LEU A 769 25.42 -39.06 -60.85
C LEU A 769 25.82 -37.98 -59.85
N PHE A 770 24.84 -37.49 -59.11
CA PHE A 770 25.03 -36.49 -58.08
C PHE A 770 24.93 -37.12 -56.70
N GLU A 771 25.85 -36.75 -55.82
CA GLU A 771 25.69 -36.87 -54.37
C GLU A 771 24.94 -35.64 -53.88
N VAL A 772 23.74 -35.83 -53.34
CA VAL A 772 22.91 -34.76 -52.78
C VAL A 772 22.98 -34.82 -51.27
N VAL A 773 23.50 -33.77 -50.66
CA VAL A 773 23.53 -33.59 -49.20
C VAL A 773 22.48 -32.55 -48.83
N THR A 774 21.51 -32.95 -48.00
CA THR A 774 20.46 -32.08 -47.48
C THR A 774 20.65 -31.93 -45.98
N THR A 775 20.78 -30.68 -45.52
CA THR A 775 21.06 -30.31 -44.12
C THR A 775 19.91 -29.45 -43.57
N PRO A 776 19.41 -29.71 -42.35
CA PRO A 776 18.35 -28.91 -41.76
C PRO A 776 18.89 -27.55 -41.30
N MET A 777 18.13 -26.49 -41.58
CA MET A 777 18.39 -25.15 -41.09
C MET A 777 17.46 -24.83 -39.93
N HIS A 778 17.99 -24.12 -38.94
CA HIS A 778 17.25 -23.71 -37.76
C HIS A 778 17.17 -22.18 -37.68
N ASP A 779 16.07 -21.67 -37.13
CA ASP A 779 15.95 -20.25 -36.79
C ASP A 779 16.75 -19.90 -35.52
N ALA A 780 16.70 -18.62 -35.12
CA ALA A 780 17.39 -18.12 -33.93
C ALA A 780 16.89 -18.77 -32.62
N GLN A 781 15.71 -19.40 -32.63
CA GLN A 781 15.11 -20.12 -31.50
C GLN A 781 15.38 -21.63 -31.56
N GLY A 782 16.14 -22.10 -32.55
CA GLY A 782 16.49 -23.51 -32.73
C GLY A 782 15.36 -24.36 -33.34
N GLN A 783 14.30 -23.76 -33.87
CA GLN A 783 13.24 -24.48 -34.58
C GLN A 783 13.61 -24.69 -36.04
N PRO A 784 13.17 -25.79 -36.68
CA PRO A 784 13.47 -26.04 -38.09
C PRO A 784 12.85 -24.95 -38.99
N ALA A 785 13.71 -24.16 -39.62
CA ALA A 785 13.35 -23.05 -40.51
C ALA A 785 13.30 -23.47 -41.99
N GLY A 786 13.96 -24.58 -42.35
CA GLY A 786 14.06 -25.04 -43.73
C GLY A 786 15.16 -26.07 -43.94
N VAL A 787 15.54 -26.29 -45.21
CA VAL A 787 16.63 -27.21 -45.60
C VAL A 787 17.57 -26.58 -46.62
N LEU A 788 18.87 -26.77 -46.42
CA LEU A 788 19.94 -26.43 -47.36
C LEU A 788 20.37 -27.69 -48.10
N GLY A 789 20.22 -27.69 -49.42
CA GLY A 789 20.66 -28.78 -50.29
C GLY A 789 21.87 -28.39 -51.13
N ILE A 790 22.82 -29.31 -51.24
CA ILE A 790 24.00 -29.20 -52.11
C ILE A 790 24.08 -30.47 -52.93
N ALA A 791 24.24 -30.36 -54.25
CA ALA A 791 24.44 -31.50 -55.13
C ALA A 791 25.83 -31.45 -55.76
N ARG A 792 26.63 -32.51 -55.60
CA ARG A 792 27.96 -32.63 -56.17
C ARG A 792 27.99 -33.71 -57.24
N ASP A 793 28.54 -33.41 -58.41
CA ASP A 793 28.73 -34.42 -59.45
C ASP A 793 29.87 -35.39 -59.05
N ILE A 794 29.53 -36.67 -58.89
CA ILE A 794 30.45 -37.75 -58.52
C ILE A 794 30.62 -38.78 -59.64
N THR A 795 30.15 -38.48 -60.85
CA THR A 795 30.15 -39.41 -61.99
C THR A 795 31.54 -39.97 -62.28
N LEU A 796 32.53 -39.09 -62.43
CA LEU A 796 33.91 -39.49 -62.71
C LEU A 796 34.52 -40.30 -61.56
N ILE A 797 34.21 -39.95 -60.32
CA ILE A 797 34.71 -40.63 -59.12
C ILE A 797 34.20 -42.08 -59.09
N LYS A 798 32.89 -42.28 -59.31
CA LYS A 798 32.27 -43.60 -59.29
C LYS A 798 32.69 -44.46 -60.49
N GLN A 799 32.80 -43.88 -61.68
CA GLN A 799 33.30 -44.59 -62.86
C GLN A 799 34.75 -45.05 -62.67
N GLY A 800 35.62 -44.21 -62.11
CA GLY A 800 37.00 -44.59 -61.80
C GLY A 800 37.09 -45.73 -60.78
N ALA A 801 36.30 -45.67 -59.71
CA ALA A 801 36.25 -46.73 -58.69
C ALA A 801 35.77 -48.08 -59.27
N GLN A 802 34.74 -48.05 -60.13
CA GLN A 802 34.22 -49.26 -60.77
C GLN A 802 35.24 -49.86 -61.75
N ALA A 803 35.90 -49.04 -62.57
CA ALA A 803 36.93 -49.49 -63.49
C ALA A 803 38.10 -50.19 -62.77
N LEU A 804 38.52 -49.66 -61.62
CA LEU A 804 39.57 -50.26 -60.80
C LEU A 804 39.13 -51.62 -60.22
N ALA A 805 37.89 -51.73 -59.75
CA ALA A 805 37.33 -52.98 -59.22
C ALA A 805 37.19 -54.06 -60.31
N ASP A 806 36.76 -53.68 -61.52
CA ASP A 806 36.66 -54.59 -62.65
C ASP A 806 38.04 -55.07 -63.14
N GLN A 807 39.03 -54.18 -63.17
CA GLN A 807 40.42 -54.55 -63.48
C GLN A 807 40.99 -55.53 -62.45
N SER A 808 40.75 -55.31 -61.14
CA SER A 808 41.21 -56.22 -60.08
C SER A 808 40.60 -57.63 -60.23
N ARG A 809 39.29 -57.71 -60.49
CA ARG A 809 38.59 -59.01 -60.71
C ARG A 809 39.15 -59.77 -61.91
N LEU A 810 39.49 -59.06 -62.99
CA LEU A 810 40.03 -59.66 -64.21
C LEU A 810 41.43 -60.26 -63.93
N VAL A 811 42.29 -59.54 -63.19
CA VAL A 811 43.60 -60.04 -62.75
C VAL A 811 43.45 -61.27 -61.86
N ASP A 812 42.57 -61.25 -60.85
CA ASP A 812 42.33 -62.40 -59.96
C ASP A 812 41.83 -63.64 -60.71
N THR A 813 40.96 -63.44 -61.70
CA THR A 813 40.44 -64.52 -62.54
C THR A 813 41.54 -65.13 -63.41
N MET A 814 42.37 -64.30 -64.07
CA MET A 814 43.50 -64.77 -64.86
C MET A 814 44.53 -65.52 -64.00
N PHE A 815 44.82 -64.99 -62.82
CA PHE A 815 45.73 -65.60 -61.85
C PHE A 815 45.25 -66.99 -61.42
N SER A 816 43.94 -67.13 -61.12
CA SER A 816 43.36 -68.38 -60.61
C SER A 816 43.14 -69.46 -61.67
N GLN A 817 42.82 -69.09 -62.91
CA GLN A 817 42.53 -70.06 -63.99
C GLN A 817 43.77 -70.54 -64.76
N THR A 818 44.95 -69.99 -64.50
CA THR A 818 46.18 -70.41 -65.18
C THR A 818 46.61 -71.80 -64.72
N THR A 819 46.97 -72.67 -65.67
CA THR A 819 47.43 -74.05 -65.39
C THR A 819 48.83 -74.13 -64.79
N ASP A 820 49.67 -73.13 -65.04
CA ASP A 820 51.00 -73.03 -64.43
C ASP A 820 50.89 -72.50 -62.99
N ALA A 821 51.73 -73.04 -62.10
CA ALA A 821 51.83 -72.57 -60.71
C ALA A 821 52.44 -71.16 -60.67
N ILE A 822 51.64 -70.16 -60.28
CA ILE A 822 52.10 -68.78 -60.09
C ILE A 822 52.17 -68.48 -58.59
N LEU A 823 53.36 -68.12 -58.14
CA LEU A 823 53.69 -67.82 -56.75
C LEU A 823 54.31 -66.43 -56.68
N LEU A 824 53.78 -65.57 -55.81
CA LEU A 824 54.43 -64.33 -55.41
C LEU A 824 54.79 -64.46 -53.93
N PHE A 825 56.05 -64.22 -53.58
CA PHE A 825 56.51 -64.20 -52.19
C PHE A 825 57.28 -62.92 -51.92
N ASP A 826 57.26 -62.50 -50.65
CA ASP A 826 58.04 -61.36 -50.19
C ASP A 826 59.48 -61.83 -49.95
N PRO A 827 60.49 -61.30 -50.66
CA PRO A 827 61.87 -61.75 -50.52
C PRO A 827 62.46 -61.47 -49.13
N ALA A 828 61.94 -60.48 -48.39
CA ALA A 828 62.43 -60.15 -47.04
C ALA A 828 61.93 -61.13 -45.98
N THR A 829 60.63 -61.47 -46.01
CA THR A 829 60.01 -62.38 -45.04
C THR A 829 59.97 -63.83 -45.49
N GLN A 830 60.23 -64.08 -46.79
CA GLN A 830 60.15 -65.37 -47.46
C GLN A 830 58.75 -66.01 -47.40
N GLN A 831 57.69 -65.25 -47.08
CA GLN A 831 56.32 -65.75 -47.07
C GLN A 831 55.64 -65.55 -48.42
N PHE A 832 54.78 -66.48 -48.83
CA PHE A 832 53.96 -66.29 -50.02
C PHE A 832 52.94 -65.16 -49.80
N VAL A 833 53.00 -64.14 -50.65
CA VAL A 833 52.08 -63.00 -50.69
C VAL A 833 50.78 -63.39 -51.40
N THR A 834 50.89 -64.12 -52.51
CA THR A 834 49.74 -64.71 -53.20
C THR A 834 50.19 -65.89 -54.06
N PHE A 835 49.29 -66.84 -54.28
CA PHE A 835 49.53 -68.03 -55.09
C PHE A 835 48.22 -68.55 -55.66
N ASN A 836 48.28 -69.12 -56.85
CA ASN A 836 47.10 -69.65 -57.52
C ASN A 836 46.84 -71.12 -57.15
N ASP A 837 45.65 -71.62 -57.48
CA ASP A 837 45.23 -72.98 -57.12
C ASP A 837 46.09 -74.05 -57.79
N ALA A 838 46.66 -73.76 -58.97
CA ALA A 838 47.60 -74.66 -59.64
C ALA A 838 48.85 -74.92 -58.80
N ALA A 839 49.34 -73.94 -58.03
CA ALA A 839 50.49 -74.12 -57.15
C ALA A 839 50.17 -75.04 -55.95
N CYS A 840 48.99 -74.89 -55.36
CA CYS A 840 48.54 -75.76 -54.27
C CYS A 840 48.31 -77.19 -54.76
N HIS A 841 47.51 -77.36 -55.81
CA HIS A 841 47.17 -78.68 -56.35
C HIS A 841 48.38 -79.41 -56.92
N GLY A 842 49.27 -78.72 -57.63
CA GLY A 842 50.47 -79.33 -58.23
C GLY A 842 51.44 -79.90 -57.19
N MET A 843 51.47 -79.33 -55.98
CA MET A 843 52.33 -79.79 -54.89
C MET A 843 51.59 -80.62 -53.82
N GLY A 844 50.28 -80.80 -53.97
CA GLY A 844 49.47 -81.67 -53.11
C GLY A 844 49.13 -81.09 -51.73
N TYR A 845 49.27 -79.78 -51.52
CA TYR A 845 48.91 -79.11 -50.26
C TYR A 845 47.55 -78.42 -50.37
N SER A 846 46.80 -78.33 -49.26
CA SER A 846 45.64 -77.44 -49.20
C SER A 846 46.07 -75.96 -49.22
N ARG A 847 45.16 -75.05 -49.60
CA ARG A 847 45.47 -73.62 -49.71
C ARG A 847 45.98 -73.02 -48.38
N ASP A 848 45.41 -73.45 -47.25
CA ASP A 848 45.79 -73.00 -45.91
C ASP A 848 47.16 -73.54 -45.48
N GLU A 849 47.49 -74.79 -45.86
CA GLU A 849 48.81 -75.36 -45.63
C GLU A 849 49.85 -74.65 -46.47
N PHE A 850 49.56 -74.46 -47.76
CA PHE A 850 50.48 -73.81 -48.70
C PHE A 850 50.78 -72.35 -48.30
N ALA A 851 49.79 -71.61 -47.80
CA ALA A 851 49.97 -70.25 -47.28
C ALA A 851 51.03 -70.14 -46.17
N ARG A 852 51.23 -71.22 -45.41
CA ARG A 852 52.17 -71.25 -44.27
C ARG A 852 53.56 -71.72 -44.67
N LEU A 853 53.72 -72.26 -45.87
CA LEU A 853 55.01 -72.67 -46.39
C LEU A 853 55.81 -71.45 -46.84
N ARG A 854 57.12 -71.59 -46.84
CA ARG A 854 58.07 -70.65 -47.46
C ARG A 854 58.74 -71.35 -48.63
N PRO A 855 59.32 -70.62 -49.61
CA PRO A 855 59.99 -71.23 -50.76
C PRO A 855 61.03 -72.31 -50.38
N ILE A 856 61.72 -72.15 -49.25
CA ILE A 856 62.67 -73.15 -48.73
C ILE A 856 62.02 -74.45 -48.27
N ASP A 857 60.77 -74.41 -47.77
CA ASP A 857 60.04 -75.57 -47.28
C ASP A 857 59.57 -76.46 -48.45
N LEU A 858 59.54 -75.92 -49.68
CA LEU A 858 59.21 -76.65 -50.92
C LEU A 858 60.44 -77.28 -51.59
N GLN A 859 61.65 -77.03 -51.09
CA GLN A 859 62.88 -77.60 -51.64
C GLN A 859 63.11 -79.00 -51.06
N ALA A 860 63.21 -80.01 -51.93
CA ALA A 860 63.57 -81.36 -51.50
C ALA A 860 65.02 -81.38 -50.97
N VAL A 861 65.20 -81.85 -49.73
CA VAL A 861 66.52 -82.12 -49.16
C VAL A 861 67.14 -83.30 -49.93
N GLN A 862 68.10 -83.03 -50.81
CA GLN A 862 68.97 -84.07 -51.35
C GLN A 862 69.84 -84.59 -50.20
N THR A 863 69.45 -85.69 -49.57
CA THR A 863 70.39 -86.55 -48.82
C THR A 863 71.18 -87.39 -49.82
N GLU A 864 72.51 -87.34 -49.72
CA GLU A 864 73.46 -88.23 -50.41
C GLU A 864 73.10 -89.72 -50.26
#